data_AF-A0A1G5Z1T4-F1
#
_entry.id   AF-A0A1G5Z1T4-F1
#
_cell.length_a   1.000
_cell.length_b   1.000
_cell.length_c   1.000
_cell.angle_alpha   90.00
_cell.angle_beta   90.00
_cell.angle_gamma   90.00
#
_symmetry.space_group_name_H-M   'P 1'
#
loop_
_entity.id
_entity.type
_entity.pdbx_description
1 polymer ?
#
loop_
_entity_poly.entity_id
_entity_poly.type
_entity_poly.pdbx_seq_one_letter_code
_entity_poly.pdbx_strand_id
1 'polypeptide(L)'
;MKKLLLLLTGLLLSISSIKAQNPGELDLTFNPDGLNFGDGANSTVRSMINLPDGKILIGGLFTSYNGTNINRIARINANGSLDTSFNPGIGANNLVQSMVLQPDGKILIGGDFPGYNGTTRNYIARINADGSLDTTFNPGTGANSTVRSIVLQPDGKILIGGDFPGYNGTTRNYIARINVDGSLDTSFNPGTGASSTVQSMVPQPDGKILIGGQFNSYNGTGRNYIARINADGSLDTSFNPGTGANGTVLSMVLQPDGKILIGGNFTSYNGTTRNYIARINADGSLDTSFNPGTGANFTVWSMVLQPDGKILIGGDFTGYNGTTRNYIARINADGSLDTSFNPGTGANFTVWSMVLQPDGKILIGGDFTGYNGTTRNYIARINADGSLDTSFNPGTGANSTVRSIVLQPDGKIIIGGQFTSYNGASISRIARINADGSLDGSFNPGLGANGFVRSMVLQPDGKILIGGDFSSYNGTSRSRIARINADGSLDGSFNPGTGANNMLLIMVLQPDGKILIGGFFTSYNGIVSNRIARLNSEGSLDNSFNSGIGANGTVWAMALQLDGKILIGGDFTTYNGININRIARLNDEGSLDTSFNPAQGPNGQIQSILTQTDGKVLIGGFFNGYNFTNRNNFGRLNLDGGIDTSFNPGTGPNFNVLSIVFQSDGKILIGGSFTAYNQVSRVRIARIYGGGEALDEEAPSADLETLEPINAQCQVNFDDLSIPTSTDLVDGIIQGITDQTIFPITAQGITTITWTYTDDAGNESSQTQEIIIDDTTAPIPTLETLADVTGECAATVTTVPTALDNCQGTITGTTEDPLTYHTQGTHTVTWKFDDGNGNTSQQT
;
A
#
# COMPACT_ATOMS: atom_id res chain seq x y z
N MET A 1 -66.43 -9.36 24.60
CA MET A 1 -65.99 -9.27 26.02
C MET A 1 -64.74 -10.16 26.18
N LYS A 2 -63.58 -9.58 26.56
CA LYS A 2 -62.36 -10.23 27.11
C LYS A 2 -61.54 -11.26 26.30
N LYS A 3 -60.39 -10.78 25.79
CA LYS A 3 -59.01 -11.31 25.94
C LYS A 3 -58.79 -12.83 26.10
N LEU A 4 -57.96 -13.40 25.21
CA LEU A 4 -56.81 -14.19 25.67
C LEU A 4 -55.53 -13.89 24.87
N LEU A 5 -54.64 -13.17 25.52
CA LEU A 5 -53.25 -12.87 25.14
C LEU A 5 -52.43 -14.17 25.01
N LEU A 6 -51.69 -14.37 23.92
CA LEU A 6 -50.52 -15.28 23.93
C LEU A 6 -49.35 -14.63 23.18
N LEU A 7 -48.29 -14.36 23.94
CA LEU A 7 -47.02 -13.81 23.50
C LEU A 7 -46.48 -14.51 22.23
N LEU A 8 -46.28 -13.72 21.16
CA LEU A 8 -45.13 -13.92 20.29
C LEU A 8 -44.09 -12.86 20.67
N THR A 9 -43.07 -13.30 21.39
CA THR A 9 -41.86 -12.54 21.73
C THR A 9 -41.21 -12.00 20.46
N GLY A 10 -41.46 -10.72 20.16
CA GLY A 10 -40.72 -10.00 19.13
C GLY A 10 -39.26 -9.91 19.52
N LEU A 11 -38.42 -10.74 18.91
CA LEU A 11 -36.97 -10.58 18.95
C LEU A 11 -36.64 -9.37 18.06
N LEU A 12 -36.80 -8.17 18.62
CA LEU A 12 -36.07 -7.00 18.15
C LEU A 12 -34.58 -7.33 18.29
N LEU A 13 -34.01 -7.91 17.24
CA LEU A 13 -32.63 -7.67 16.88
C LEU A 13 -32.48 -6.16 16.84
N SER A 14 -31.87 -5.64 17.90
CA SER A 14 -31.39 -4.28 17.98
C SER A 14 -30.43 -4.08 16.82
N ILE A 15 -30.93 -3.51 15.73
CA ILE A 15 -30.12 -2.96 14.66
C ILE A 15 -29.26 -1.91 15.34
N SER A 16 -28.01 -2.29 15.57
CA SER A 16 -26.96 -1.44 16.09
C SER A 16 -26.80 -0.28 15.13
N SER A 17 -27.42 0.85 15.48
CA SER A 17 -27.29 2.14 14.81
C SER A 17 -25.83 2.34 14.40
N ILE A 18 -25.55 2.22 13.10
CA ILE A 18 -24.22 2.38 12.54
C ILE A 18 -23.81 3.81 12.86
N LYS A 19 -22.89 3.95 13.82
CA LYS A 19 -22.45 5.26 14.28
C LYS A 19 -21.85 5.98 13.09
N ALA A 20 -22.42 7.15 12.75
CA ALA A 20 -21.90 8.04 11.73
C ALA A 20 -20.38 8.07 11.83
N GLN A 21 -19.75 7.54 10.79
CA GLN A 21 -18.34 7.27 10.81
C GLN A 21 -17.66 8.59 10.54
N ASN A 22 -17.47 9.32 11.65
CA ASN A 22 -16.87 10.63 11.68
C ASN A 22 -15.60 10.61 10.83
N PRO A 23 -15.13 11.79 10.37
CA PRO A 23 -13.78 12.20 10.70
C PRO A 23 -12.85 11.00 10.99
N GLY A 24 -12.85 10.39 12.18
CA GLY A 24 -12.15 9.11 12.38
C GLY A 24 -12.78 8.19 13.44
N GLU A 25 -14.12 8.00 13.40
CA GLU A 25 -14.88 7.50 14.58
C GLU A 25 -14.22 6.27 15.20
N LEU A 26 -14.16 5.13 14.48
CA LEU A 26 -13.30 3.99 14.84
C LEU A 26 -13.13 2.96 13.67
N ASP A 27 -12.93 1.67 13.99
CA ASP A 27 -12.59 0.54 13.11
C ASP A 27 -13.34 -0.76 13.55
N LEU A 28 -13.47 -1.86 12.74
CA LEU A 28 -13.56 -3.29 13.17
C LEU A 28 -13.59 -4.46 12.11
N THR A 29 -13.80 -4.31 10.78
CA THR A 29 -14.11 -5.43 9.80
C THR A 29 -13.04 -6.50 9.62
N PHE A 30 -12.00 -6.50 10.43
CA PHE A 30 -10.75 -7.04 9.99
C PHE A 30 -9.72 -7.19 11.12
N ASN A 31 -8.73 -8.08 10.87
CA ASN A 31 -8.07 -9.05 11.79
C ASN A 31 -8.93 -9.16 13.01
N PRO A 32 -10.16 -9.62 12.81
CA PRO A 32 -11.07 -9.71 13.92
C PRO A 32 -10.35 -10.63 14.91
N ASP A 33 -10.20 -10.16 16.16
CA ASP A 33 -9.57 -10.98 17.21
C ASP A 33 -10.30 -12.33 17.18
N GLY A 34 -9.58 -13.44 17.19
CA GLY A 34 -10.21 -14.76 17.36
C GLY A 34 -10.54 -15.58 16.11
N LEU A 35 -10.08 -15.22 14.91
CA LEU A 35 -10.23 -16.06 13.70
C LEU A 35 -8.92 -16.80 13.26
N ASN A 36 -7.98 -17.07 14.18
CA ASN A 36 -6.67 -17.72 13.90
C ASN A 36 -5.83 -17.02 12.81
N PHE A 37 -5.94 -15.70 12.79
CA PHE A 37 -5.47 -14.80 11.74
C PHE A 37 -4.30 -13.91 12.14
N GLY A 38 -3.62 -14.13 13.27
CA GLY A 38 -3.17 -12.98 14.07
C GLY A 38 -1.76 -12.38 14.01
N ASP A 39 -0.80 -12.95 14.77
CA ASP A 39 0.46 -12.47 15.37
C ASP A 39 1.44 -11.65 14.49
N GLY A 40 1.02 -10.81 13.58
CA GLY A 40 1.79 -10.09 12.59
C GLY A 40 3.18 -9.48 12.86
N ALA A 41 3.99 -9.62 13.93
CA ALA A 41 5.48 -9.40 13.93
C ALA A 41 6.34 -9.85 15.18
N ASN A 42 7.59 -9.36 15.34
CA ASN A 42 8.51 -9.11 16.53
C ASN A 42 9.87 -8.35 16.24
N SER A 43 9.97 -7.48 15.20
CA SER A 43 11.12 -6.69 14.61
C SER A 43 10.83 -6.00 13.17
N THR A 44 10.98 -4.69 13.01
CA THR A 44 10.30 -3.63 12.16
C THR A 44 9.96 -3.56 10.62
N VAL A 45 9.28 -2.46 10.18
CA VAL A 45 9.21 -1.78 8.81
C VAL A 45 9.77 -0.33 8.80
N ARG A 46 9.95 0.33 7.62
CA ARG A 46 10.84 1.47 7.12
C ARG A 46 10.37 2.42 5.98
N SER A 47 9.61 1.89 5.01
CA SER A 47 8.65 2.54 4.07
C SER A 47 7.72 1.43 3.56
N MET A 48 6.85 1.63 2.59
CA MET A 48 5.97 0.63 2.02
C MET A 48 5.30 1.32 0.76
N ILE A 49 4.81 0.77 -0.38
CA ILE A 49 3.84 1.28 -1.39
C ILE A 49 3.07 0.15 -2.16
N ASN A 50 1.85 -0.29 -1.85
CA ASN A 50 0.82 -0.54 -2.88
C ASN A 50 0.82 -1.71 -3.90
N LEU A 51 -0.35 -1.94 -4.56
CA LEU A 51 -0.61 -2.32 -5.97
C LEU A 51 -2.03 -2.10 -6.57
N PRO A 52 -2.10 -1.93 -7.93
CA PRO A 52 -3.24 -1.94 -8.84
C PRO A 52 -4.23 -3.11 -8.92
N ASP A 53 -3.89 -4.39 -8.77
CA ASP A 53 -4.92 -5.47 -8.69
C ASP A 53 -5.63 -5.51 -7.34
N GLY A 54 -5.58 -4.37 -6.67
CA GLY A 54 -5.57 -4.34 -5.24
C GLY A 54 -4.75 -5.45 -4.59
N LYS A 55 -3.40 -5.56 -4.80
CA LYS A 55 -2.46 -6.32 -3.89
C LYS A 55 -1.23 -5.61 -3.29
N ILE A 56 -0.53 -6.19 -2.27
CA ILE A 56 0.44 -5.55 -1.27
C ILE A 56 1.72 -6.34 -0.75
N LEU A 57 2.85 -5.66 -0.46
CA LEU A 57 4.13 -6.19 0.10
C LEU A 57 4.42 -6.07 1.61
N ILE A 58 5.68 -6.40 2.07
CA ILE A 58 6.65 -5.71 3.01
C ILE A 58 8.14 -6.27 2.99
N GLY A 59 9.23 -5.54 3.35
CA GLY A 59 10.67 -6.00 3.33
C GLY A 59 11.85 -5.23 4.06
N GLY A 60 12.37 -5.62 5.28
CA GLY A 60 13.31 -4.94 6.33
C GLY A 60 13.46 -4.92 8.00
N LEU A 61 12.69 -5.40 9.04
CA LEU A 61 12.98 -5.95 10.44
C LEU A 61 12.77 -7.52 10.85
N PHE A 62 11.87 -8.36 10.24
CA PHE A 62 11.30 -9.71 10.65
C PHE A 62 11.83 -11.10 11.14
N THR A 63 11.17 -11.84 12.06
CA THR A 63 11.52 -13.16 12.64
C THR A 63 10.44 -14.30 12.74
N SER A 64 9.33 -14.28 11.99
CA SER A 64 8.31 -15.39 11.82
C SER A 64 7.12 -14.88 10.97
N TYR A 65 6.23 -15.69 10.36
CA TYR A 65 4.92 -15.39 9.68
C TYR A 65 4.13 -16.65 9.68
N ASN A 66 2.87 -16.44 9.94
CA ASN A 66 1.97 -17.45 10.47
C ASN A 66 2.77 -18.50 11.25
N GLY A 67 3.62 -18.00 12.16
CA GLY A 67 4.48 -18.72 13.09
C GLY A 67 5.79 -19.36 12.59
N THR A 68 6.11 -19.45 11.29
CA THR A 68 7.20 -20.34 10.81
C THR A 68 8.48 -19.57 10.39
N ASN A 69 9.17 -19.87 9.28
CA ASN A 69 10.23 -19.03 8.66
C ASN A 69 10.15 -18.87 7.09
N ILE A 70 9.63 -17.73 6.57
CA ILE A 70 10.07 -17.06 5.30
C ILE A 70 11.43 -16.46 5.70
N ASN A 71 11.88 -15.37 5.12
CA ASN A 71 12.69 -14.40 5.79
C ASN A 71 12.49 -13.08 5.10
N ARG A 72 12.51 -12.09 5.97
CA ARG A 72 12.98 -10.76 5.66
C ARG A 72 12.53 -10.20 4.30
N ILE A 73 11.30 -10.50 3.82
CA ILE A 73 10.45 -10.10 2.66
C ILE A 73 9.02 -10.75 2.86
N ALA A 74 7.83 -10.17 2.52
CA ALA A 74 6.44 -10.78 2.55
C ALA A 74 5.34 -10.18 1.58
N ARG A 75 4.23 -10.88 1.25
CA ARG A 75 3.06 -10.48 0.37
C ARG A 75 1.67 -10.91 0.86
N ILE A 76 0.59 -10.25 0.39
CA ILE A 76 -0.85 -10.58 0.62
C ILE A 76 -1.93 -10.15 -0.43
N ASN A 77 -3.07 -10.88 -0.47
CA ASN A 77 -4.44 -10.41 -0.85
C ASN A 77 -5.04 -9.45 0.23
N ALA A 78 -6.37 -9.22 0.28
CA ALA A 78 -7.02 -7.94 0.59
C ALA A 78 -7.47 -7.51 1.99
N ASN A 79 -7.94 -8.34 2.91
CA ASN A 79 -8.08 -9.80 3.04
C ASN A 79 -6.77 -10.67 3.26
N GLY A 80 -6.87 -11.83 3.93
CA GLY A 80 -5.97 -13.04 3.86
C GLY A 80 -4.47 -13.07 4.28
N SER A 81 -3.81 -14.23 4.05
CA SER A 81 -2.48 -14.60 4.62
C SER A 81 -1.27 -15.01 3.70
N LEU A 82 -1.09 -16.21 3.09
CA LEU A 82 -0.04 -16.55 2.03
C LEU A 82 -0.29 -17.88 1.24
N ASP A 83 0.51 -18.28 0.21
CA ASP A 83 0.17 -19.35 -0.82
C ASP A 83 1.40 -19.94 -1.66
N THR A 84 1.24 -20.48 -2.89
CA THR A 84 2.17 -21.10 -3.89
C THR A 84 2.19 -20.40 -5.31
N SER A 85 3.27 -20.47 -6.13
CA SER A 85 3.67 -19.61 -7.33
C SER A 85 4.78 -18.43 -7.37
N PHE A 86 5.90 -18.40 -6.58
CA PHE A 86 7.15 -17.55 -6.72
C PHE A 86 8.52 -18.04 -6.04
N ASN A 87 9.76 -17.55 -6.33
CA ASN A 87 11.05 -18.02 -5.71
C ASN A 87 11.91 -16.98 -4.93
N PRO A 88 12.12 -17.12 -3.59
CA PRO A 88 13.37 -16.60 -2.96
C PRO A 88 13.81 -17.02 -1.52
N GLY A 89 14.94 -16.50 -0.99
CA GLY A 89 15.37 -16.54 0.44
C GLY A 89 16.86 -16.32 0.82
N ILE A 90 17.50 -17.04 1.74
CA ILE A 90 18.87 -16.75 2.29
C ILE A 90 19.26 -15.36 2.88
N GLY A 91 20.09 -15.32 3.97
CA GLY A 91 20.17 -14.23 4.99
C GLY A 91 21.48 -13.87 5.75
N ALA A 92 21.42 -12.83 6.62
CA ALA A 92 22.54 -12.33 7.49
C ALA A 92 22.15 -11.64 8.86
N ASN A 93 22.56 -10.39 9.21
CA ASN A 93 22.62 -9.96 10.65
C ASN A 93 22.40 -8.47 11.15
N ASN A 94 21.71 -7.51 10.49
CA ASN A 94 21.48 -6.14 11.06
C ASN A 94 20.16 -5.38 10.65
N LEU A 95 20.20 -4.15 10.06
CA LEU A 95 19.08 -3.21 9.74
C LEU A 95 18.33 -3.45 8.37
N VAL A 96 17.49 -2.53 7.84
CA VAL A 96 16.96 -2.26 6.44
C VAL A 96 16.05 -0.98 6.52
N GLN A 97 15.47 -0.45 5.41
CA GLN A 97 14.62 0.76 5.29
C GLN A 97 13.41 0.77 4.28
N SER A 98 13.32 1.71 3.31
CA SER A 98 12.09 2.22 2.61
C SER A 98 11.76 1.52 1.24
N MET A 99 10.81 1.97 0.32
CA MET A 99 10.35 1.56 -1.11
C MET A 99 9.38 2.55 -1.87
N VAL A 100 8.93 2.29 -3.15
CA VAL A 100 7.79 2.78 -4.07
C VAL A 100 7.54 1.93 -5.39
N LEU A 101 6.33 1.93 -6.04
CA LEU A 101 5.82 1.55 -7.45
C LEU A 101 6.74 0.93 -8.53
N GLN A 102 6.21 0.17 -9.52
CA GLN A 102 6.67 0.34 -10.93
C GLN A 102 5.82 -0.08 -12.19
N PRO A 103 5.87 0.68 -13.32
CA PRO A 103 5.22 0.38 -14.63
C PRO A 103 5.52 -0.86 -15.50
N ASP A 104 6.68 -1.55 -15.46
CA ASP A 104 6.88 -2.82 -16.24
C ASP A 104 6.97 -4.12 -15.41
N GLY A 105 7.59 -4.12 -14.21
CA GLY A 105 7.83 -5.34 -13.41
C GLY A 105 9.26 -5.84 -13.22
N LYS A 106 10.30 -5.06 -13.58
CA LYS A 106 11.49 -4.97 -12.71
C LYS A 106 11.26 -3.91 -11.60
N ILE A 107 12.05 -3.88 -10.50
CA ILE A 107 11.98 -2.99 -9.31
C ILE A 107 13.26 -3.04 -8.43
N LEU A 108 13.53 -2.12 -7.49
CA LEU A 108 14.89 -1.87 -6.95
C LEU A 108 15.10 -1.43 -5.44
N ILE A 109 16.03 -1.98 -4.63
CA ILE A 109 16.37 -1.80 -3.16
C ILE A 109 17.79 -1.30 -2.61
N GLY A 110 18.42 -1.95 -1.59
CA GLY A 110 19.88 -2.04 -1.40
C GLY A 110 20.51 -2.19 -0.01
N GLY A 111 21.57 -2.99 0.23
CA GLY A 111 22.25 -3.08 1.54
C GLY A 111 23.31 -4.18 1.82
N ASP A 112 23.98 -4.19 3.00
CA ASP A 112 25.25 -4.85 3.39
C ASP A 112 25.27 -5.71 4.68
N PHE A 113 25.42 -7.04 4.53
CA PHE A 113 25.92 -8.00 5.55
C PHE A 113 26.02 -9.44 4.98
N PRO A 114 27.19 -10.11 5.07
CA PRO A 114 27.64 -11.21 4.19
C PRO A 114 26.62 -12.18 3.54
N GLY A 115 26.03 -11.76 2.42
CA GLY A 115 25.77 -12.63 1.25
C GLY A 115 24.32 -12.87 0.87
N TYR A 116 23.86 -12.37 -0.29
CA TYR A 116 22.55 -12.69 -0.89
C TYR A 116 22.62 -13.89 -1.80
N ASN A 117 22.25 -15.10 -1.38
CA ASN A 117 22.58 -16.37 -2.01
C ASN A 117 24.12 -16.53 -2.08
N GLY A 118 24.80 -15.52 -2.61
CA GLY A 118 25.81 -14.79 -1.85
C GLY A 118 26.68 -13.81 -2.64
N THR A 119 26.23 -12.64 -3.13
CA THR A 119 27.14 -11.64 -3.73
C THR A 119 27.06 -10.33 -3.04
N THR A 120 28.18 -9.64 -3.03
CA THR A 120 28.28 -8.25 -3.45
C THR A 120 27.42 -7.88 -4.70
N ARG A 121 26.06 -7.94 -4.72
CA ARG A 121 25.27 -6.80 -5.27
C ARG A 121 25.01 -5.66 -4.31
N ASN A 122 25.26 -5.98 -3.06
CA ASN A 122 25.28 -5.16 -1.87
C ASN A 122 24.47 -3.80 -1.94
N TYR A 123 24.87 -2.62 -2.50
CA TYR A 123 24.37 -1.24 -2.25
C TYR A 123 22.91 -1.09 -2.39
N ILE A 124 22.30 -2.04 -3.02
CA ILE A 124 21.51 -1.72 -4.14
C ILE A 124 21.04 -3.04 -4.66
N ALA A 125 19.78 -3.15 -5.08
CA ALA A 125 19.50 -4.08 -6.13
C ALA A 125 18.25 -3.89 -6.96
N ARG A 126 18.23 -4.29 -8.25
CA ARG A 126 17.02 -4.64 -9.03
C ARG A 126 16.43 -6.00 -8.65
N ILE A 127 15.26 -6.30 -9.23
CA ILE A 127 14.42 -7.51 -9.15
C ILE A 127 13.35 -7.40 -10.29
N ASN A 128 12.62 -8.44 -10.76
CA ASN A 128 12.83 -8.97 -12.13
C ASN A 128 11.78 -9.91 -12.89
N ALA A 129 10.42 -9.77 -12.85
CA ALA A 129 9.31 -10.82 -13.11
C ALA A 129 8.52 -11.77 -12.03
N ASP A 130 9.01 -12.53 -11.01
CA ASP A 130 8.35 -12.85 -9.70
C ASP A 130 9.06 -12.64 -8.30
N GLY A 131 10.38 -12.70 -8.04
CA GLY A 131 11.03 -12.95 -6.71
C GLY A 131 12.59 -12.87 -6.58
N SER A 132 13.33 -13.42 -7.53
CA SER A 132 14.80 -13.41 -7.72
C SER A 132 15.52 -12.44 -8.80
N LEU A 133 16.66 -11.80 -8.55
CA LEU A 133 16.98 -10.41 -9.05
C LEU A 133 17.54 -9.80 -10.41
N ASP A 134 18.50 -10.31 -11.21
CA ASP A 134 19.13 -9.62 -12.40
C ASP A 134 20.32 -10.43 -13.06
N THR A 135 21.06 -9.88 -14.06
CA THR A 135 22.29 -10.47 -14.69
C THR A 135 23.65 -9.68 -14.65
N THR A 136 24.19 -9.05 -15.73
CA THR A 136 25.66 -9.01 -16.06
C THR A 136 26.62 -7.76 -15.92
N PHE A 137 26.22 -6.50 -15.66
CA PHE A 137 27.00 -5.28 -16.06
C PHE A 137 28.19 -4.82 -15.15
N ASN A 138 29.00 -3.83 -15.60
CA ASN A 138 30.42 -3.69 -15.21
C ASN A 138 31.04 -2.28 -14.95
N PRO A 139 30.83 -1.65 -13.77
CA PRO A 139 31.62 -0.49 -13.28
C PRO A 139 32.70 -0.82 -12.19
N GLY A 140 33.41 0.20 -11.68
CA GLY A 140 34.57 0.12 -10.75
C GLY A 140 34.34 -0.24 -9.26
N THR A 141 34.02 0.69 -8.33
CA THR A 141 33.99 0.33 -6.86
C THR A 141 32.88 0.85 -5.94
N GLY A 142 32.00 1.74 -6.37
CA GLY A 142 30.89 2.26 -5.59
C GLY A 142 31.15 2.43 -4.11
N ALA A 143 30.60 1.49 -3.35
CA ALA A 143 29.96 1.68 -2.08
C ALA A 143 30.90 1.79 -0.82
N ASN A 144 30.43 1.51 0.40
CA ASN A 144 31.08 0.55 1.35
C ASN A 144 30.14 -0.08 2.43
N SER A 145 29.31 0.68 3.16
CA SER A 145 28.45 0.16 4.27
C SER A 145 27.30 1.11 4.69
N THR A 146 26.32 0.62 5.48
CA THR A 146 25.26 1.29 6.31
C THR A 146 24.56 2.56 5.76
N VAL A 147 23.27 2.52 5.34
CA VAL A 147 22.64 3.46 4.35
C VAL A 147 21.12 3.41 4.26
N ARG A 148 20.38 4.29 3.53
CA ARG A 148 18.89 4.27 3.54
C ARG A 148 17.82 4.68 2.39
N SER A 149 17.91 5.00 1.04
CA SER A 149 16.70 5.09 0.04
C SER A 149 16.73 5.63 -1.44
N ILE A 150 15.54 5.89 -2.12
CA ILE A 150 15.25 5.90 -3.59
C ILE A 150 14.09 6.80 -4.25
N VAL A 151 14.33 7.71 -5.26
CA VAL A 151 13.35 8.43 -6.21
C VAL A 151 13.83 8.35 -7.68
N LEU A 152 12.92 8.41 -8.67
CA LEU A 152 13.03 8.53 -10.15
C LEU A 152 12.85 9.88 -10.86
N GLN A 153 13.03 9.78 -12.18
CA GLN A 153 12.67 10.73 -13.20
C GLN A 153 11.67 10.26 -14.26
N PRO A 154 10.79 11.14 -14.74
CA PRO A 154 9.94 10.93 -15.94
C PRO A 154 10.71 10.72 -17.23
N ASP A 155 11.85 11.40 -17.41
CA ASP A 155 12.75 11.16 -18.55
C ASP A 155 13.59 9.87 -18.37
N GLY A 156 13.09 8.97 -17.53
CA GLY A 156 13.56 7.62 -17.30
C GLY A 156 14.70 7.49 -16.28
N LYS A 157 15.41 8.57 -15.92
CA LYS A 157 16.73 8.54 -15.23
C LYS A 157 16.63 8.84 -13.70
N ILE A 158 17.71 9.03 -12.93
CA ILE A 158 17.79 8.33 -11.60
C ILE A 158 18.72 8.89 -10.42
N LEU A 159 18.39 8.87 -9.06
CA LEU A 159 19.07 9.57 -7.87
C LEU A 159 19.41 8.81 -6.50
N ILE A 160 20.58 9.08 -5.81
CA ILE A 160 21.23 8.42 -4.60
C ILE A 160 22.28 9.15 -3.69
N GLY A 161 22.79 8.60 -2.54
CA GLY A 161 23.88 9.22 -1.70
C GLY A 161 24.54 8.46 -0.50
N GLY A 162 25.77 8.79 0.01
CA GLY A 162 26.46 8.15 1.19
C GLY A 162 27.75 8.70 1.89
N ASP A 163 28.28 8.33 3.09
CA ASP A 163 29.60 8.91 3.56
C ASP A 163 30.76 8.44 2.75
N PHE A 164 31.06 9.22 1.72
CA PHE A 164 31.49 8.62 0.50
C PHE A 164 32.91 9.09 -0.01
N PRO A 165 34.03 8.36 0.35
CA PRO A 165 35.34 8.23 -0.38
C PRO A 165 35.56 7.53 -1.79
N GLY A 166 35.20 6.26 -2.18
CA GLY A 166 35.16 5.94 -3.67
C GLY A 166 34.50 4.74 -4.45
N TYR A 167 33.96 5.00 -5.69
CA TYR A 167 34.05 4.14 -6.94
C TYR A 167 35.31 4.56 -7.66
N ASN A 168 36.43 3.89 -7.40
CA ASN A 168 37.77 4.44 -7.51
C ASN A 168 37.95 5.71 -6.64
N GLY A 169 36.86 6.45 -6.35
CA GLY A 169 36.93 7.69 -5.62
C GLY A 169 36.96 8.86 -6.53
N THR A 170 35.78 9.29 -6.91
CA THR A 170 35.49 10.70 -6.78
C THR A 170 34.33 10.71 -5.84
N THR A 171 34.69 10.15 -4.66
CA THR A 171 34.55 10.89 -3.42
C THR A 171 33.17 11.45 -3.47
N ARG A 172 32.17 10.64 -3.21
CA ARG A 172 30.78 11.03 -3.10
C ARG A 172 30.51 12.07 -1.95
N ASN A 173 30.13 13.34 -2.20
CA ASN A 173 29.62 14.43 -1.31
C ASN A 173 28.12 14.34 -1.57
N TYR A 174 27.58 13.27 -1.06
CA TYR A 174 26.21 13.29 -0.70
C TYR A 174 25.26 12.98 -1.89
N ILE A 175 25.20 13.69 -3.01
CA ILE A 175 24.04 13.60 -3.92
C ILE A 175 24.26 13.15 -5.38
N ALA A 176 23.80 11.96 -5.75
CA ALA A 176 24.23 11.22 -6.94
C ALA A 176 23.21 10.68 -7.97
N ARG A 177 23.65 10.34 -9.21
CA ARG A 177 22.80 10.08 -10.41
C ARG A 177 23.12 8.80 -11.26
N ILE A 178 22.29 8.33 -12.24
CA ILE A 178 22.62 7.45 -13.43
C ILE A 178 21.51 7.32 -14.55
N ASN A 179 21.84 6.85 -15.77
CA ASN A 179 20.96 6.46 -16.89
C ASN A 179 21.03 4.98 -17.37
N VAL A 180 22.15 4.22 -17.27
CA VAL A 180 22.18 2.72 -17.35
C VAL A 180 23.40 2.05 -16.65
N ASP A 181 24.59 1.93 -17.25
CA ASP A 181 25.83 1.41 -16.61
C ASP A 181 27.11 2.18 -17.04
N GLY A 182 28.34 1.64 -16.91
CA GLY A 182 29.60 2.20 -17.46
C GLY A 182 30.49 3.07 -16.53
N SER A 183 31.14 4.10 -17.10
CA SER A 183 32.18 4.92 -16.44
C SER A 183 31.70 6.16 -15.66
N LEU A 184 31.18 7.23 -16.31
CA LEU A 184 30.90 8.55 -15.68
C LEU A 184 29.88 9.47 -16.46
N ASP A 185 28.71 9.90 -15.91
CA ASP A 185 27.97 11.07 -16.43
C ASP A 185 28.23 12.26 -15.51
N THR A 186 28.26 13.44 -16.11
CA THR A 186 28.77 14.68 -15.54
C THR A 186 28.13 15.93 -16.13
N SER A 187 26.85 15.92 -16.51
CA SER A 187 26.14 17.19 -16.82
C SER A 187 25.91 18.27 -15.74
N PHE A 188 26.21 18.21 -14.45
CA PHE A 188 26.83 17.19 -13.61
C PHE A 188 27.76 17.70 -12.44
N ASN A 189 27.99 19.02 -12.22
CA ASN A 189 28.92 19.67 -11.21
C ASN A 189 28.32 20.93 -10.47
N PRO A 190 28.46 21.19 -9.14
CA PRO A 190 27.82 22.30 -8.38
C PRO A 190 28.80 23.18 -7.57
N GLY A 191 28.47 23.44 -6.29
CA GLY A 191 29.15 24.37 -5.38
C GLY A 191 29.78 23.76 -4.11
N THR A 192 29.31 24.17 -2.92
CA THR A 192 29.89 23.71 -1.64
C THR A 192 28.99 23.19 -0.55
N GLY A 193 27.94 22.42 -0.81
CA GLY A 193 26.92 21.95 0.09
C GLY A 193 27.34 21.39 1.47
N ALA A 194 26.53 20.68 2.19
CA ALA A 194 26.56 20.65 3.64
C ALA A 194 26.72 19.39 4.50
N SER A 195 27.04 19.60 5.77
CA SER A 195 28.09 18.90 6.51
C SER A 195 27.83 17.53 7.23
N SER A 196 27.32 16.42 6.63
CA SER A 196 26.90 15.07 7.24
C SER A 196 25.48 14.45 6.83
N THR A 197 24.60 13.96 7.72
CA THR A 197 23.24 13.35 7.49
C THR A 197 22.16 14.12 6.69
N VAL A 198 21.51 13.68 5.58
CA VAL A 198 20.20 14.23 5.10
C VAL A 198 19.07 13.28 4.90
N GLN A 199 19.10 12.15 4.26
CA GLN A 199 17.94 11.27 4.29
C GLN A 199 16.60 11.74 3.56
N SER A 200 16.26 12.96 3.05
CA SER A 200 14.97 13.24 2.27
C SER A 200 14.79 14.53 1.41
N MET A 201 14.11 14.68 0.20
CA MET A 201 13.42 13.69 -0.73
C MET A 201 12.23 13.96 -1.80
N VAL A 202 11.79 15.13 -2.39
CA VAL A 202 10.72 15.27 -3.48
C VAL A 202 10.94 16.10 -4.79
N PRO A 203 10.65 15.48 -5.93
CA PRO A 203 10.18 15.99 -7.25
C PRO A 203 9.00 16.96 -7.66
N GLN A 204 9.04 18.31 -7.76
CA GLN A 204 7.94 19.11 -8.45
C GLN A 204 7.49 18.78 -9.90
N PRO A 205 6.24 19.17 -10.28
CA PRO A 205 5.78 19.48 -11.66
C PRO A 205 6.65 20.41 -12.52
N ASP A 206 6.86 21.66 -12.10
CA ASP A 206 7.70 22.68 -12.77
C ASP A 206 9.20 22.33 -12.73
N GLY A 207 9.49 21.28 -11.99
CA GLY A 207 10.65 20.43 -12.15
C GLY A 207 11.64 20.59 -11.01
N LYS A 208 11.61 21.60 -10.16
CA LYS A 208 12.63 21.82 -9.11
C LYS A 208 12.28 21.02 -7.80
N ILE A 209 12.97 21.22 -6.65
CA ILE A 209 13.19 20.08 -5.69
C ILE A 209 13.43 20.40 -4.16
N LEU A 210 13.41 19.36 -3.28
CA LEU A 210 13.71 19.27 -1.80
C LEU A 210 14.85 18.48 -1.06
N ILE A 211 15.51 19.09 -0.03
CA ILE A 211 15.99 18.47 1.28
C ILE A 211 16.22 19.50 2.46
N GLY A 212 16.55 19.18 3.75
CA GLY A 212 17.19 20.13 4.73
C GLY A 212 17.21 19.77 6.24
N GLY A 213 18.10 20.17 7.18
CA GLY A 213 18.16 19.60 8.59
C GLY A 213 19.22 19.88 9.79
N GLN A 214 20.51 19.40 9.92
CA GLN A 214 21.73 19.71 10.76
C GLN A 214 23.00 20.32 10.07
N PHE A 215 23.33 19.91 8.83
CA PHE A 215 24.30 20.37 7.79
C PHE A 215 25.29 21.56 7.95
N ASN A 216 25.44 22.27 9.07
CA ASN A 216 26.33 23.42 9.44
C ASN A 216 26.89 24.40 8.37
N SER A 217 27.36 23.93 7.21
CA SER A 217 27.90 24.70 6.10
C SER A 217 27.61 24.08 4.69
N TYR A 218 26.53 24.47 3.98
CA TYR A 218 26.26 24.21 2.52
C TYR A 218 27.10 25.02 1.49
N ASN A 219 26.58 25.30 0.30
CA ASN A 219 27.10 26.30 -0.64
C ASN A 219 27.24 27.77 -0.09
N GLY A 220 27.72 28.11 1.12
CA GLY A 220 28.12 29.52 1.51
C GLY A 220 27.31 30.45 2.49
N THR A 221 26.00 30.68 2.38
CA THR A 221 24.93 31.22 3.32
C THR A 221 24.14 30.28 4.32
N GLY A 222 24.25 30.42 5.65
CA GLY A 222 24.33 29.22 6.54
C GLY A 222 23.15 28.35 6.95
N ARG A 223 22.19 28.02 6.08
CA ARG A 223 20.81 27.72 6.48
C ARG A 223 20.53 26.85 7.71
N ASN A 224 19.59 27.37 8.54
CA ASN A 224 18.48 26.90 9.43
C ASN A 224 17.50 26.10 8.62
N TYR A 225 18.17 25.35 7.79
CA TYR A 225 18.39 24.00 8.13
C TYR A 225 17.23 23.31 7.29
N ILE A 226 16.87 23.94 6.13
CA ILE A 226 15.62 23.78 5.35
C ILE A 226 15.62 24.11 3.77
N ALA A 227 16.10 23.26 2.81
CA ALA A 227 16.43 23.64 1.39
C ALA A 227 15.53 23.18 0.20
N ARG A 228 15.00 24.19 -0.50
CA ARG A 228 14.70 24.20 -1.96
C ARG A 228 15.90 24.58 -2.77
N ILE A 229 15.90 24.08 -4.00
CA ILE A 229 16.79 24.39 -5.12
C ILE A 229 16.17 24.08 -6.55
N ASN A 230 16.65 24.72 -7.66
CA ASN A 230 16.40 24.51 -9.13
C ASN A 230 16.92 23.22 -9.80
N ALA A 231 17.09 23.17 -11.14
CA ALA A 231 17.49 22.04 -11.95
C ALA A 231 18.82 21.39 -11.62
N ASP A 232 19.74 22.05 -10.91
CA ASP A 232 21.03 21.39 -10.77
C ASP A 232 22.05 21.94 -9.71
N GLY A 233 22.33 21.23 -8.63
CA GLY A 233 23.23 21.62 -7.49
C GLY A 233 23.53 23.05 -6.85
N SER A 234 23.70 24.20 -7.54
CA SER A 234 24.42 25.47 -7.09
C SER A 234 23.80 26.64 -6.20
N LEU A 235 23.76 27.94 -6.57
CA LEU A 235 23.68 29.12 -5.63
C LEU A 235 22.78 30.35 -6.00
N ASP A 236 21.66 30.58 -5.27
CA ASP A 236 20.75 31.78 -5.21
C ASP A 236 19.58 31.60 -4.14
N THR A 237 18.33 32.15 -4.29
CA THR A 237 17.72 32.88 -3.14
C THR A 237 16.22 33.28 -3.04
N SER A 238 15.31 33.20 -4.05
CA SER A 238 13.96 33.82 -3.99
C SER A 238 13.27 33.81 -2.62
N PHE A 239 13.37 34.98 -1.98
CA PHE A 239 12.68 35.48 -0.80
C PHE A 239 13.14 34.88 0.60
N ASN A 240 12.84 35.52 1.76
CA ASN A 240 13.58 35.50 3.06
C ASN A 240 12.73 35.42 4.40
N PRO A 241 12.94 34.50 5.40
CA PRO A 241 11.93 34.12 6.44
C PRO A 241 12.33 34.28 7.96
N GLY A 242 11.93 33.35 8.87
CA GLY A 242 11.87 33.51 10.37
C GLY A 242 12.99 33.03 11.37
N THR A 243 12.75 32.92 12.71
CA THR A 243 13.74 32.73 13.87
C THR A 243 13.23 31.93 15.13
N GLY A 244 13.94 31.17 16.03
CA GLY A 244 15.35 30.82 16.38
C GLY A 244 15.56 29.40 17.00
N ALA A 245 16.73 28.70 16.85
CA ALA A 245 16.81 27.19 16.80
C ALA A 245 18.08 26.34 17.20
N ASN A 246 17.90 25.02 17.55
CA ASN A 246 18.85 23.85 17.59
C ASN A 246 18.18 22.42 17.80
N GLY A 247 18.37 21.33 16.98
CA GLY A 247 17.74 19.96 17.11
C GLY A 247 17.16 19.19 15.85
N THR A 248 16.94 17.84 15.94
CA THR A 248 16.64 16.68 14.98
C THR A 248 15.33 16.52 14.15
N VAL A 249 15.13 17.34 13.12
CA VAL A 249 13.89 17.79 12.41
C VAL A 249 13.22 16.92 11.30
N LEU A 250 13.56 15.64 11.16
CA LEU A 250 13.60 14.68 10.02
C LEU A 250 12.52 14.23 8.89
N SER A 251 11.56 14.89 8.14
CA SER A 251 10.69 14.27 7.00
C SER A 251 9.40 15.04 6.53
N MET A 252 8.98 14.97 5.22
CA MET A 252 8.16 15.93 4.38
C MET A 252 7.27 15.38 3.19
N VAL A 253 6.36 16.12 2.46
CA VAL A 253 5.57 15.83 1.17
C VAL A 253 4.58 16.93 0.59
N LEU A 254 4.06 16.84 -0.64
CA LEU A 254 3.74 18.04 -1.42
C LEU A 254 2.31 18.00 -2.15
N GLN A 255 1.39 19.00 -2.14
CA GLN A 255 -0.06 19.01 -2.61
C GLN A 255 -0.54 19.67 -3.94
N PRO A 256 -1.70 19.28 -4.47
CA PRO A 256 -2.64 20.05 -5.30
C PRO A 256 -2.70 21.59 -5.19
N ASP A 257 -3.26 22.16 -4.14
CA ASP A 257 -3.44 23.62 -3.98
C ASP A 257 -2.17 24.40 -3.63
N GLY A 258 -1.09 23.65 -3.44
CA GLY A 258 0.19 24.18 -3.12
C GLY A 258 0.63 24.14 -1.67
N LYS A 259 -0.07 23.68 -0.62
CA LYS A 259 0.44 23.84 0.77
C LYS A 259 1.05 22.53 1.41
N ILE A 260 1.58 22.47 2.67
CA ILE A 260 2.71 21.50 3.00
C ILE A 260 3.11 21.21 4.53
N LEU A 261 4.01 20.24 4.94
CA LEU A 261 4.33 19.68 6.33
C LEU A 261 5.76 19.22 6.78
N ILE A 262 5.93 18.80 8.06
CA ILE A 262 7.07 18.03 8.65
C ILE A 262 6.69 16.87 9.61
N GLY A 263 6.98 17.01 10.91
CA GLY A 263 7.13 16.05 12.02
C GLY A 263 7.72 16.78 13.21
N GLY A 264 8.74 16.25 13.90
CA GLY A 264 9.56 17.07 14.79
C GLY A 264 11.07 16.80 14.91
N ASN A 265 11.66 17.26 16.03
CA ASN A 265 13.11 17.51 16.29
C ASN A 265 13.46 18.91 16.69
N PHE A 266 12.50 19.80 16.83
CA PHE A 266 12.85 21.19 16.78
C PHE A 266 13.27 21.67 18.20
N THR A 267 12.94 22.88 18.63
CA THR A 267 12.55 23.16 20.03
C THR A 267 11.24 24.00 20.04
N SER A 268 10.64 24.09 18.84
CA SER A 268 10.25 25.35 18.23
C SER A 268 10.03 25.37 16.68
N TYR A 269 9.49 26.47 16.09
CA TYR A 269 9.42 26.94 14.69
C TYR A 269 8.81 28.35 14.56
N ASN A 270 9.64 29.39 14.67
CA ASN A 270 9.42 30.81 14.32
C ASN A 270 8.88 31.81 15.41
N GLY A 271 8.07 31.46 16.42
CA GLY A 271 7.32 32.42 17.30
C GLY A 271 6.71 31.93 18.66
N THR A 272 5.49 31.34 18.71
CA THR A 272 4.79 30.72 19.91
C THR A 272 4.21 29.31 19.58
N THR A 273 4.42 28.27 20.42
CA THR A 273 4.85 26.88 20.04
C THR A 273 4.08 26.09 19.01
N ARG A 274 4.61 24.99 18.54
CA ARG A 274 3.94 24.07 17.64
C ARG A 274 4.74 22.76 17.88
N ASN A 275 4.84 22.36 19.16
CA ASN A 275 5.55 21.19 19.65
C ASN A 275 4.68 19.92 19.52
N TYR A 276 4.95 18.88 18.79
CA TYR A 276 6.07 18.59 18.01
C TYR A 276 6.09 18.80 16.50
N ILE A 277 5.17 19.49 15.79
CA ILE A 277 4.44 18.82 14.69
C ILE A 277 3.79 19.67 13.53
N ALA A 278 4.50 20.15 12.50
CA ALA A 278 4.13 21.35 11.68
C ALA A 278 3.89 21.39 10.11
N ARG A 279 3.37 22.55 9.57
CA ARG A 279 2.83 22.92 8.19
C ARG A 279 2.97 24.39 7.81
N ILE A 280 2.51 24.88 6.60
CA ILE A 280 2.59 26.28 5.98
C ILE A 280 2.07 26.48 4.50
N ASN A 281 1.98 27.77 4.10
CA ASN A 281 2.03 28.49 2.80
C ASN A 281 3.23 28.24 1.87
N ALA A 282 3.70 29.22 1.09
CA ALA A 282 4.64 29.06 -0.03
C ALA A 282 6.10 29.41 0.31
N ASP A 283 6.31 29.99 1.52
CA ASP A 283 7.10 31.22 1.80
C ASP A 283 7.59 31.40 3.29
N GLY A 284 7.20 32.30 4.24
CA GLY A 284 7.98 32.42 5.55
C GLY A 284 7.63 33.21 6.86
N SER A 285 6.43 33.78 7.12
CA SER A 285 6.01 34.29 8.46
C SER A 285 4.57 33.86 8.90
N LEU A 286 3.99 34.43 9.99
CA LEU A 286 2.92 33.87 10.86
C LEU A 286 1.71 33.14 10.20
N ASP A 287 1.43 31.87 10.57
CA ASP A 287 0.09 31.24 10.42
C ASP A 287 -0.36 30.20 11.52
N THR A 288 -1.62 29.76 11.44
CA THR A 288 -2.69 30.14 12.34
C THR A 288 -4.10 29.60 12.00
N SER A 289 -4.45 29.01 10.83
CA SER A 289 -5.81 28.43 10.53
C SER A 289 -6.25 27.19 11.36
N PHE A 290 -6.17 27.32 12.70
CA PHE A 290 -5.51 26.28 13.49
C PHE A 290 -5.31 26.52 15.00
N ASN A 291 -5.83 25.60 15.84
CA ASN A 291 -5.01 25.09 16.96
C ASN A 291 -5.24 23.58 17.28
N PRO A 292 -4.20 22.71 17.43
CA PRO A 292 -4.31 21.23 17.55
C PRO A 292 -5.09 20.63 18.69
N GLY A 293 -5.60 21.51 19.52
CA GLY A 293 -5.37 21.40 20.95
C GLY A 293 -4.03 20.73 21.26
N THR A 294 -4.14 19.61 21.95
CA THR A 294 -3.07 18.73 22.41
C THR A 294 -2.57 17.88 21.23
N GLY A 295 -2.20 16.60 21.32
CA GLY A 295 -1.83 15.78 20.14
C GLY A 295 -0.38 15.37 19.72
N ALA A 296 0.73 15.45 20.49
CA ALA A 296 2.13 15.00 20.23
C ALA A 296 2.92 14.66 21.60
N ASN A 297 3.84 13.65 21.82
CA ASN A 297 4.69 13.31 23.04
C ASN A 297 6.15 12.75 22.82
N PHE A 298 6.37 11.48 22.44
CA PHE A 298 7.67 10.75 22.33
C PHE A 298 7.96 10.18 20.90
N THR A 299 8.85 9.20 20.67
CA THR A 299 9.55 8.82 19.39
C THR A 299 8.78 8.42 18.06
N VAL A 300 7.78 9.16 17.52
CA VAL A 300 7.09 8.95 16.18
C VAL A 300 7.77 9.64 14.99
N TRP A 301 7.56 9.14 13.76
CA TRP A 301 8.22 9.66 12.56
C TRP A 301 7.58 9.31 11.11
N SER A 302 6.39 9.70 10.56
CA SER A 302 5.64 9.09 9.36
C SER A 302 4.32 9.77 8.77
N MET A 303 3.96 9.90 7.43
CA MET A 303 2.66 10.48 6.80
C MET A 303 2.22 10.20 5.27
N VAL A 304 0.90 10.19 4.80
CA VAL A 304 0.18 10.10 3.42
C VAL A 304 -1.42 10.00 3.52
N LEU A 305 -2.28 10.03 2.46
CA LEU A 305 -3.18 11.13 1.98
C LEU A 305 -4.39 10.89 1.02
N GLN A 306 -5.61 11.39 1.27
CA GLN A 306 -6.86 11.20 0.47
C GLN A 306 -7.33 12.17 -0.66
N PRO A 307 -7.83 11.75 -1.85
CA PRO A 307 -8.88 12.33 -2.69
C PRO A 307 -10.00 13.03 -1.95
N ASP A 308 -10.55 12.35 -0.95
CA ASP A 308 -11.66 12.82 -0.12
C ASP A 308 -11.21 13.74 1.04
N GLY A 309 -9.92 13.78 1.40
CA GLY A 309 -9.37 14.86 2.24
C GLY A 309 -8.74 14.50 3.60
N LYS A 310 -8.90 13.30 4.20
CA LYS A 310 -8.24 12.93 5.50
C LYS A 310 -6.96 12.07 5.39
N ILE A 311 -6.40 11.73 6.57
CA ILE A 311 -4.95 11.79 6.86
C ILE A 311 -4.45 10.89 8.04
N LEU A 312 -3.18 10.43 8.08
CA LEU A 312 -2.64 9.26 8.84
C LEU A 312 -1.25 9.32 9.59
N ILE A 313 -1.01 8.42 10.58
CA ILE A 313 0.11 8.26 11.63
C ILE A 313 0.17 7.03 12.61
N GLY A 314 1.32 6.68 13.25
CA GLY A 314 1.33 5.60 14.30
C GLY A 314 2.59 5.16 15.12
N GLY A 315 2.98 5.68 16.30
CA GLY A 315 4.40 5.55 16.75
C GLY A 315 4.69 5.94 18.19
N ASP A 316 5.82 6.62 18.49
CA ASP A 316 6.20 7.28 19.78
C ASP A 316 5.21 8.21 20.39
N PHE A 317 3.98 8.03 20.00
CA PHE A 317 2.99 8.33 20.93
C PHE A 317 3.12 7.41 22.11
N THR A 318 2.79 7.89 23.31
CA THR A 318 1.78 7.29 24.17
C THR A 318 0.49 8.14 24.21
N GLY A 319 0.21 8.97 23.19
CA GLY A 319 -1.01 9.79 23.04
C GLY A 319 -1.50 10.00 21.60
N TYR A 320 -2.78 10.15 21.25
CA TYR A 320 -3.25 11.32 20.49
C TYR A 320 -3.62 12.46 21.53
N ASN A 321 -4.39 13.50 21.24
CA ASN A 321 -4.90 14.54 22.17
C ASN A 321 -5.38 14.18 23.62
N GLY A 322 -5.80 12.95 23.97
CA GLY A 322 -6.83 12.76 25.03
C GLY A 322 -7.03 11.38 25.74
N THR A 323 -7.82 10.40 25.23
CA THR A 323 -8.05 9.01 25.83
C THR A 323 -7.51 7.77 25.01
N THR A 324 -6.72 6.86 25.60
CA THR A 324 -5.54 6.14 25.01
C THR A 324 -5.64 5.13 23.80
N ARG A 325 -5.00 5.39 22.62
CA ARG A 325 -4.67 4.50 21.46
C ARG A 325 -3.32 3.77 21.62
N ASN A 326 -2.86 2.87 20.75
CA ASN A 326 -1.43 2.64 20.56
C ASN A 326 -1.18 2.57 19.05
N TYR A 327 0.03 2.34 18.56
CA TYR A 327 0.79 3.18 17.63
C TYR A 327 0.06 3.48 16.25
N ILE A 328 -1.10 4.22 16.33
CA ILE A 328 -2.21 4.72 15.41
C ILE A 328 -3.11 5.81 16.07
N ALA A 329 -3.76 6.68 15.25
CA ALA A 329 -5.04 7.42 15.43
C ALA A 329 -5.46 8.12 14.10
N ARG A 330 -6.67 8.74 14.01
CA ARG A 330 -7.09 9.66 12.91
C ARG A 330 -8.07 10.74 13.37
N ILE A 331 -8.08 11.90 12.68
CA ILE A 331 -8.72 13.29 12.94
C ILE A 331 -10.72 14.69 11.11
N ASN A 332 -11.20 16.01 11.15
CA ASN A 332 -11.41 16.94 10.00
C ASN A 332 -10.09 17.59 9.47
N ALA A 333 -10.18 18.37 8.38
CA ALA A 333 -9.22 19.19 7.62
C ALA A 333 -8.47 20.28 8.39
N ASP A 334 -9.22 20.87 9.32
CA ASP A 334 -8.79 21.90 10.24
C ASP A 334 -8.27 21.28 11.53
N GLY A 335 -8.94 20.29 12.16
CA GLY A 335 -8.40 18.93 12.35
C GLY A 335 -7.82 18.31 13.67
N SER A 336 -8.42 18.42 14.85
CA SER A 336 -7.99 17.87 16.15
C SER A 336 -7.74 16.35 16.35
N LEU A 337 -8.61 15.57 17.05
CA LEU A 337 -8.53 14.16 17.57
C LEU A 337 -9.68 13.16 17.12
N ASP A 338 -9.87 11.89 17.56
CA ASP A 338 -11.17 11.14 17.28
C ASP A 338 -11.39 9.81 18.08
N THR A 339 -12.43 8.99 17.77
CA THR A 339 -13.57 8.67 18.69
C THR A 339 -13.82 7.22 19.20
N SER A 340 -15.00 6.57 18.99
CA SER A 340 -15.62 5.65 19.98
C SER A 340 -16.63 4.53 19.52
N PHE A 341 -16.22 3.53 18.73
CA PHE A 341 -16.82 2.17 18.77
C PHE A 341 -15.69 1.13 18.72
N ASN A 342 -15.34 0.48 19.83
CA ASN A 342 -13.91 0.20 20.08
C ASN A 342 -13.36 -1.15 19.55
N PRO A 343 -12.40 -1.19 18.58
CA PRO A 343 -12.07 -2.39 17.82
C PRO A 343 -11.22 -3.44 18.51
N GLY A 344 -9.90 -3.31 18.48
CA GLY A 344 -9.13 -2.07 18.47
C GLY A 344 -7.93 -2.20 19.36
N THR A 345 -8.07 -2.81 20.53
CA THR A 345 -7.11 -3.81 21.04
C THR A 345 -5.56 -3.37 21.13
N GLY A 346 -4.44 -4.18 21.21
CA GLY A 346 -3.00 -4.13 21.75
C GLY A 346 -1.98 -5.32 21.87
N ALA A 347 -0.74 -5.04 22.32
CA ALA A 347 0.54 -5.41 21.65
C ALA A 347 1.88 -5.16 22.45
N ASN A 348 3.07 -4.99 21.79
CA ASN A 348 4.46 -5.07 22.37
C ASN A 348 5.69 -4.38 21.60
N PHE A 349 5.61 -3.15 21.01
CA PHE A 349 6.69 -2.29 20.39
C PHE A 349 7.18 -2.48 18.90
N THR A 350 7.34 -1.42 18.07
CA THR A 350 7.94 -1.40 16.68
C THR A 350 6.98 -1.30 15.42
N VAL A 351 7.33 -0.67 14.25
CA VAL A 351 6.75 -0.39 12.87
C VAL A 351 7.10 1.01 12.38
N TRP A 352 8.40 1.23 12.18
CA TRP A 352 8.89 2.38 11.45
C TRP A 352 8.28 2.43 9.99
N SER A 353 6.98 2.07 9.62
CA SER A 353 6.28 2.40 8.32
C SER A 353 4.92 1.80 7.80
N MET A 354 4.43 2.25 6.61
CA MET A 354 3.30 1.96 5.67
C MET A 354 3.43 2.41 4.18
N VAL A 355 2.47 2.07 3.26
CA VAL A 355 2.37 2.22 1.75
C VAL A 355 1.01 1.49 1.21
N LEU A 356 0.48 1.42 -0.08
CA LEU A 356 -0.99 1.66 -0.56
C LEU A 356 -2.12 0.77 -1.36
N GLN A 357 -3.32 1.20 -1.90
CA GLN A 357 -4.27 0.54 -2.89
C GLN A 357 -5.46 1.20 -3.68
N PRO A 358 -5.82 0.68 -4.89
CA PRO A 358 -7.05 0.98 -5.66
C PRO A 358 -8.33 0.14 -5.44
N ASP A 359 -8.30 -0.98 -4.72
CA ASP A 359 -9.51 -1.71 -4.26
C ASP A 359 -9.90 -1.33 -2.82
N GLY A 360 -9.34 -0.24 -2.31
CA GLY A 360 -9.67 0.18 -0.97
C GLY A 360 -8.99 -0.57 0.17
N LYS A 361 -7.75 -1.12 0.06
CA LYS A 361 -7.08 -1.81 1.22
C LYS A 361 -5.60 -1.32 1.53
N ILE A 362 -4.93 -1.52 2.71
CA ILE A 362 -3.57 -0.90 3.05
C ILE A 362 -2.55 -1.54 4.07
N LEU A 363 -1.26 -1.11 4.11
CA LEU A 363 -0.06 -2.00 4.14
C LEU A 363 1.26 -1.77 4.86
N ILE A 364 1.78 -2.89 5.39
CA ILE A 364 1.93 -2.98 6.84
C ILE A 364 2.78 -4.17 7.34
N GLY A 365 3.85 -3.96 8.17
CA GLY A 365 4.70 -5.06 8.71
C GLY A 365 6.21 -5.01 9.18
N GLY A 366 6.75 -4.71 10.37
CA GLY A 366 6.20 -4.73 11.73
C GLY A 366 7.19 -4.81 12.89
N ASP A 367 7.11 -4.01 13.97
CA ASP A 367 7.40 -4.48 15.37
C ASP A 367 6.58 -5.74 15.59
N PHE A 368 5.25 -5.67 15.76
CA PHE A 368 4.31 -6.74 16.15
C PHE A 368 4.78 -8.02 16.94
N THR A 369 3.88 -8.83 17.46
CA THR A 369 4.02 -10.10 18.25
C THR A 369 2.56 -10.42 18.49
N GLY A 370 1.86 -10.48 17.36
CA GLY A 370 0.50 -10.00 17.33
C GLY A 370 0.09 -9.40 15.99
N TYR A 371 -1.13 -9.56 15.50
CA TYR A 371 -1.96 -8.50 14.94
C TYR A 371 -3.34 -8.94 15.36
N ASN A 372 -3.87 -8.30 16.39
CA ASN A 372 -5.11 -8.75 17.02
C ASN A 372 -4.98 -10.15 17.61
N GLY A 373 -3.95 -10.29 18.47
CA GLY A 373 -3.80 -11.35 19.46
C GLY A 373 -3.60 -12.82 19.05
N THR A 374 -4.22 -13.36 17.99
CA THR A 374 -4.00 -14.78 17.54
C THR A 374 -2.66 -14.91 16.77
N THR A 375 -2.33 -15.95 15.96
CA THR A 375 -0.93 -16.14 15.45
C THR A 375 -0.65 -15.95 13.94
N ARG A 376 0.33 -15.08 13.60
CA ARG A 376 0.87 -14.60 12.30
C ARG A 376 2.39 -14.38 12.34
N ASN A 377 2.94 -13.15 12.19
CA ASN A 377 4.39 -12.89 12.03
C ASN A 377 4.77 -11.97 10.79
N TYR A 378 4.98 -10.65 10.82
CA TYR A 378 5.64 -9.83 9.77
C TYR A 378 4.71 -8.98 8.95
N ILE A 379 3.74 -9.65 8.34
CA ILE A 379 2.81 -9.04 7.40
C ILE A 379 1.38 -9.13 7.88
N ALA A 380 0.63 -8.15 7.42
CA ALA A 380 -0.80 -8.22 7.20
C ALA A 380 -1.09 -7.16 6.12
N ARG A 381 -2.36 -7.02 5.77
CA ARG A 381 -2.96 -5.95 4.97
C ARG A 381 -4.22 -5.55 5.71
N ILE A 382 -4.74 -4.35 5.45
CA ILE A 382 -5.88 -3.83 6.22
C ILE A 382 -7.05 -3.25 5.39
N ASN A 383 -8.29 -3.61 5.77
CA ASN A 383 -9.61 -3.14 5.34
C ASN A 383 -10.02 -1.79 5.93
N ALA A 384 -11.20 -1.30 5.52
CA ALA A 384 -11.80 0.06 5.64
C ALA A 384 -11.49 0.82 6.92
N ASP A 385 -11.35 -0.01 7.93
CA ASP A 385 -11.06 0.14 9.33
C ASP A 385 -9.86 -0.75 9.77
N GLY A 386 -9.88 -2.05 9.48
CA GLY A 386 -8.71 -2.79 9.02
C GLY A 386 -7.77 -3.47 10.02
N SER A 387 -7.54 -4.79 9.83
CA SER A 387 -6.37 -5.57 10.26
C SER A 387 -5.90 -6.85 9.46
N LEU A 388 -6.75 -7.81 8.99
CA LEU A 388 -6.56 -9.09 8.21
C LEU A 388 -7.82 -10.03 8.17
N ASP A 389 -7.92 -11.09 7.34
CA ASP A 389 -8.98 -12.12 7.50
C ASP A 389 -8.64 -13.45 6.81
N THR A 390 -9.68 -14.25 6.54
CA THR A 390 -9.80 -15.35 5.56
C THR A 390 -8.70 -15.46 4.51
N SER A 391 -8.57 -14.48 3.59
CA SER A 391 -8.49 -14.85 2.17
C SER A 391 -7.34 -15.73 1.61
N PHE A 392 -6.38 -16.28 2.36
CA PHE A 392 -5.41 -17.32 1.88
C PHE A 392 -4.46 -17.72 3.05
N ASN A 393 -3.78 -18.89 3.06
CA ASN A 393 -2.72 -19.23 4.05
C ASN A 393 -1.91 -20.50 3.66
N PRO A 394 -0.55 -20.46 3.56
CA PRO A 394 0.32 -20.96 4.63
C PRO A 394 1.74 -20.33 4.72
N GLY A 395 1.96 -19.05 4.41
CA GLY A 395 3.30 -18.46 4.49
C GLY A 395 3.93 -18.44 5.88
N THR A 396 5.25 -18.24 5.90
CA THR A 396 6.12 -18.59 7.04
C THR A 396 6.93 -17.46 7.72
N GLY A 397 7.12 -16.27 7.18
CA GLY A 397 7.82 -15.12 7.82
C GLY A 397 9.34 -15.10 8.08
N ALA A 398 10.08 -15.36 9.21
CA ALA A 398 11.56 -15.04 9.20
C ALA A 398 12.58 -15.30 10.37
N ASN A 399 13.78 -14.64 10.29
CA ASN A 399 14.72 -14.26 11.38
C ASN A 399 15.48 -12.86 11.32
N SER A 400 15.18 -11.84 10.45
CA SER A 400 15.06 -10.36 10.75
C SER A 400 14.47 -9.56 9.53
N THR A 401 15.02 -8.43 9.18
CA THR A 401 14.95 -7.78 7.87
C THR A 401 13.56 -7.65 7.07
N VAL A 402 12.31 -7.48 7.62
CA VAL A 402 10.85 -6.88 7.41
C VAL A 402 10.26 -5.47 6.82
N ARG A 403 10.66 -4.21 7.08
CA ARG A 403 10.87 -3.04 6.09
C ARG A 403 9.77 -2.42 5.16
N SER A 404 9.59 -2.79 3.85
CA SER A 404 8.86 -1.96 2.81
C SER A 404 8.21 -2.55 1.48
N ILE A 405 7.59 -1.78 0.51
CA ILE A 405 6.51 -2.13 -0.53
C ILE A 405 6.45 -1.22 -1.87
N VAL A 406 5.77 -1.59 -3.00
CA VAL A 406 5.75 -1.14 -4.45
C VAL A 406 4.48 -1.51 -5.36
N LEU A 407 3.78 -0.51 -5.97
CA LEU A 407 2.50 -0.31 -6.77
C LEU A 407 2.24 -0.87 -8.23
N GLN A 408 2.66 -2.04 -8.72
CA GLN A 408 2.57 -2.41 -10.16
C GLN A 408 1.22 -2.53 -10.92
N PRO A 409 1.14 -2.00 -12.17
CA PRO A 409 -0.01 -2.17 -13.06
C PRO A 409 -0.53 -3.61 -13.27
N ASP A 410 0.33 -4.64 -13.26
CA ASP A 410 -0.06 -6.06 -13.42
C ASP A 410 -0.50 -6.76 -12.13
N GLY A 411 -0.68 -6.03 -11.05
CA GLY A 411 -1.09 -6.63 -9.80
C GLY A 411 -0.04 -7.49 -9.11
N LYS A 412 1.26 -7.26 -9.34
CA LYS A 412 2.31 -7.98 -8.62
C LYS A 412 3.22 -7.08 -7.79
N ILE A 413 3.66 -7.59 -6.65
CA ILE A 413 3.98 -6.76 -5.49
C ILE A 413 5.41 -7.02 -5.08
N ILE A 414 6.27 -6.00 -4.85
CA ILE A 414 7.73 -6.06 -4.73
C ILE A 414 8.53 -5.48 -3.51
N ILE A 415 9.56 -6.20 -2.98
CA ILE A 415 10.12 -6.05 -1.62
C ILE A 415 11.63 -6.02 -1.31
N GLY A 416 12.09 -6.04 -0.02
CA GLY A 416 13.49 -5.84 0.45
C GLY A 416 13.97 -6.60 1.72
N GLY A 417 15.26 -6.81 2.06
CA GLY A 417 15.61 -7.73 3.17
C GLY A 417 17.04 -7.97 3.73
N GLN A 418 17.19 -9.13 4.41
CA GLN A 418 18.39 -9.75 5.03
C GLN A 418 18.35 -11.30 4.95
N PHE A 419 17.78 -11.88 3.90
CA PHE A 419 16.60 -12.73 4.05
C PHE A 419 16.72 -14.27 4.01
N THR A 420 17.15 -14.96 5.11
CA THR A 420 17.49 -16.42 5.35
C THR A 420 16.62 -17.58 4.83
N SER A 421 15.61 -17.28 4.05
CA SER A 421 14.50 -18.10 3.57
C SER A 421 13.54 -17.11 2.87
N TYR A 422 12.69 -17.43 1.93
CA TYR A 422 11.33 -16.85 1.93
C TYR A 422 10.48 -18.02 1.55
N ASN A 423 9.49 -18.30 2.36
CA ASN A 423 8.84 -19.59 2.39
C ASN A 423 9.85 -20.76 2.38
N GLY A 424 10.99 -20.55 3.04
CA GLY A 424 12.13 -21.46 3.14
C GLY A 424 13.36 -21.09 2.30
N ALA A 425 13.23 -20.43 1.14
CA ALA A 425 14.20 -20.58 0.01
C ALA A 425 15.55 -19.75 0.03
N SER A 426 16.21 -19.46 -1.12
CA SER A 426 17.57 -18.84 -1.21
C SER A 426 17.82 -17.80 -2.34
N ILE A 427 17.57 -16.51 -2.11
CA ILE A 427 17.61 -15.25 -2.91
C ILE A 427 17.17 -14.07 -2.02
N SER A 428 17.93 -13.03 -1.78
CA SER A 428 18.04 -12.71 -0.37
C SER A 428 17.74 -11.35 0.13
N ARG A 429 17.55 -10.34 -0.69
CA ARG A 429 17.36 -8.99 -0.15
C ARG A 429 16.34 -8.18 -0.90
N ILE A 430 15.70 -8.68 -1.96
CA ILE A 430 14.63 -8.03 -2.74
C ILE A 430 13.74 -9.13 -3.41
N ALA A 431 12.38 -9.04 -3.60
CA ALA A 431 11.45 -10.07 -4.25
C ALA A 431 10.03 -9.62 -4.77
N ARG A 432 9.14 -10.40 -5.48
CA ARG A 432 7.78 -10.01 -6.03
C ARG A 432 6.51 -10.93 -5.82
N ILE A 433 6.65 -12.12 -5.27
CA ILE A 433 5.65 -13.00 -4.62
C ILE A 433 4.31 -13.47 -5.25
N ASN A 434 3.76 -12.95 -6.36
CA ASN A 434 2.43 -13.34 -6.98
C ASN A 434 1.08 -13.33 -6.15
N ALA A 435 0.03 -12.69 -6.70
CA ALA A 435 -1.28 -12.21 -6.16
C ALA A 435 -1.56 -12.23 -4.64
N ASP A 436 -2.13 -13.32 -4.17
CA ASP A 436 -2.38 -13.59 -2.76
C ASP A 436 -1.09 -14.06 -2.08
N GLY A 437 -0.40 -15.07 -2.66
CA GLY A 437 0.71 -15.89 -2.12
C GLY A 437 2.18 -15.46 -2.33
N SER A 438 3.18 -16.31 -2.65
CA SER A 438 3.19 -17.62 -3.35
C SER A 438 4.52 -18.47 -3.16
N LEU A 439 4.86 -19.43 -4.07
CA LEU A 439 6.03 -20.40 -4.17
C LEU A 439 6.25 -21.18 -5.58
N ASP A 440 7.19 -20.79 -6.48
CA ASP A 440 7.52 -21.10 -7.93
C ASP A 440 8.66 -20.15 -8.51
N GLY A 441 8.55 -19.26 -9.55
CA GLY A 441 9.66 -18.34 -10.01
C GLY A 441 9.85 -17.85 -11.49
N SER A 442 9.46 -16.62 -11.91
CA SER A 442 9.85 -15.96 -13.20
C SER A 442 10.99 -14.91 -13.17
N PHE A 443 11.44 -14.48 -11.99
CA PHE A 443 12.67 -13.71 -11.77
C PHE A 443 13.92 -14.63 -11.85
N ASN A 444 15.12 -14.04 -11.68
CA ASN A 444 16.34 -14.74 -11.21
C ASN A 444 17.49 -13.79 -10.77
N PRO A 445 18.29 -13.97 -9.67
CA PRO A 445 19.22 -12.94 -9.19
C PRO A 445 20.65 -13.04 -9.70
N GLY A 446 21.11 -14.26 -9.98
CA GLY A 446 22.45 -14.57 -9.49
C GLY A 446 22.50 -14.38 -7.98
N LEU A 447 23.23 -13.38 -7.48
CA LEU A 447 23.44 -13.27 -6.03
C LEU A 447 23.44 -11.87 -5.37
N GLY A 448 22.71 -10.93 -5.94
CA GLY A 448 21.92 -9.97 -5.16
C GLY A 448 22.54 -8.91 -4.22
N ALA A 449 21.79 -7.88 -3.77
CA ALA A 449 22.30 -6.94 -2.74
C ALA A 449 22.85 -7.78 -1.56
N ASN A 450 24.11 -7.90 -1.11
CA ASN A 450 24.49 -8.89 -0.08
C ASN A 450 23.77 -8.69 1.27
N GLY A 451 23.18 -7.53 1.58
CA GLY A 451 22.50 -7.16 2.82
C GLY A 451 21.27 -6.25 2.73
N PHE A 452 21.13 -5.21 3.57
CA PHE A 452 19.88 -4.41 3.80
C PHE A 452 19.06 -3.84 2.56
N VAL A 453 18.06 -2.92 2.71
CA VAL A 453 17.21 -2.34 1.62
C VAL A 453 16.58 -1.02 1.86
N ARG A 454 16.74 -0.11 0.91
CA ARG A 454 16.38 1.19 1.31
C ARG A 454 15.28 1.91 0.57
N SER A 455 14.84 1.49 -0.62
CA SER A 455 13.60 1.87 -1.34
C SER A 455 13.31 1.12 -2.65
N MET A 456 12.56 1.65 -3.65
CA MET A 456 12.03 1.19 -4.98
C MET A 456 11.27 2.38 -5.66
N VAL A 457 10.90 2.42 -6.97
CA VAL A 457 9.97 3.49 -7.51
C VAL A 457 9.37 3.46 -8.98
N LEU A 458 8.13 3.97 -9.12
CA LEU A 458 7.38 4.76 -10.17
C LEU A 458 7.56 4.75 -11.73
N GLN A 459 8.65 4.31 -12.39
CA GLN A 459 9.07 4.94 -13.68
C GLN A 459 8.22 4.61 -14.93
N PRO A 460 7.67 5.61 -15.67
CA PRO A 460 6.80 5.36 -16.82
C PRO A 460 7.29 4.37 -17.88
N ASP A 461 8.59 4.11 -17.99
CA ASP A 461 9.17 3.16 -18.95
C ASP A 461 9.48 1.76 -18.42
N GLY A 462 9.25 1.48 -17.14
CA GLY A 462 9.66 0.21 -16.56
C GLY A 462 11.03 0.16 -15.87
N LYS A 463 11.79 1.27 -15.84
CA LYS A 463 13.24 1.23 -15.53
C LYS A 463 13.64 1.92 -14.20
N ILE A 464 12.69 1.90 -13.25
CA ILE A 464 12.66 1.90 -11.74
C ILE A 464 13.80 2.57 -10.95
N LEU A 465 13.66 2.78 -9.61
CA LEU A 465 14.82 3.08 -8.74
C LEU A 465 15.26 2.30 -7.52
N ILE A 466 16.60 2.34 -7.31
CA ILE A 466 17.45 1.95 -6.19
C ILE A 466 18.20 3.06 -5.36
N GLY A 467 18.76 2.70 -4.19
CA GLY A 467 19.54 3.43 -3.18
C GLY A 467 19.64 2.64 -1.84
N GLY A 468 20.86 2.29 -1.34
CA GLY A 468 21.15 1.39 -0.16
C GLY A 468 22.66 1.17 0.21
N ASP A 469 23.27 -0.03 0.53
CA ASP A 469 24.66 -0.37 1.12
C ASP A 469 25.57 -1.63 0.58
N PHE A 470 26.88 -1.60 0.15
CA PHE A 470 27.78 -2.57 -0.65
C PHE A 470 29.31 -2.35 -0.57
N SER A 471 30.09 -3.40 -0.94
CA SER A 471 31.24 -3.34 -1.90
C SER A 471 30.98 -3.46 -3.46
N SER A 472 29.97 -4.17 -4.03
CA SER A 472 29.56 -4.13 -5.48
C SER A 472 28.05 -4.46 -5.81
N TYR A 473 27.40 -4.20 -7.02
CA TYR A 473 26.12 -4.77 -7.65
C TYR A 473 26.45 -6.06 -8.49
N ASN A 474 26.16 -7.31 -8.07
CA ASN A 474 26.78 -8.64 -8.39
C ASN A 474 28.13 -8.61 -9.05
N GLY A 475 29.09 -8.23 -8.22
CA GLY A 475 30.50 -8.12 -8.53
C GLY A 475 30.91 -6.67 -8.77
N THR A 476 29.97 -5.77 -9.09
CA THR A 476 30.33 -4.60 -9.90
C THR A 476 29.86 -3.20 -9.53
N SER A 477 30.67 -2.24 -9.97
CA SER A 477 31.18 -1.19 -9.10
C SER A 477 30.53 0.19 -9.06
N ARG A 478 29.23 0.39 -9.28
CA ARG A 478 28.69 1.77 -9.35
C ARG A 478 28.60 2.51 -8.02
N SER A 479 28.75 3.84 -8.02
CA SER A 479 28.11 4.70 -7.01
C SER A 479 26.69 4.20 -6.66
N ARG A 480 26.48 3.75 -5.43
CA ARG A 480 25.32 4.01 -4.54
C ARG A 480 23.87 3.73 -4.97
N ILE A 481 23.60 3.50 -6.25
CA ILE A 481 22.36 3.39 -7.08
C ILE A 481 22.59 2.43 -8.27
N ALA A 482 21.65 2.30 -9.24
CA ALA A 482 21.80 1.89 -10.67
C ALA A 482 20.59 2.28 -11.58
N ARG A 483 20.75 2.25 -12.93
CA ARG A 483 19.67 2.20 -13.95
C ARG A 483 19.82 0.95 -14.84
N ILE A 484 18.77 0.63 -15.61
CA ILE A 484 18.24 -0.72 -15.77
C ILE A 484 17.27 -0.92 -16.99
N ASN A 485 16.44 -2.00 -16.99
CA ASN A 485 15.56 -2.62 -18.04
C ASN A 485 14.62 -3.73 -17.42
N ALA A 486 13.94 -4.64 -18.18
CA ALA A 486 12.58 -5.22 -17.94
C ALA A 486 12.28 -6.78 -17.73
N ASP A 487 13.03 -7.62 -16.95
CA ASP A 487 13.13 -9.12 -17.04
C ASP A 487 14.35 -9.86 -16.37
N GLY A 488 15.60 -9.38 -16.51
CA GLY A 488 16.87 -10.04 -16.21
C GLY A 488 18.06 -9.52 -17.06
N SER A 489 17.84 -9.13 -18.32
CA SER A 489 18.78 -8.69 -19.39
C SER A 489 19.70 -7.50 -19.10
N LEU A 490 19.50 -6.84 -17.96
CA LEU A 490 20.08 -5.57 -17.53
C LEU A 490 19.87 -4.30 -18.38
N ASP A 491 20.27 -4.33 -19.65
CA ASP A 491 20.98 -3.23 -20.36
C ASP A 491 22.27 -2.76 -19.63
N GLY A 492 22.67 -1.49 -19.75
CA GLY A 492 23.95 -0.93 -19.31
C GLY A 492 24.55 0.20 -20.18
N SER A 493 23.95 0.57 -21.30
CA SER A 493 24.58 1.18 -22.49
C SER A 493 25.26 2.59 -22.42
N PHE A 494 25.76 3.09 -21.28
CA PHE A 494 26.38 4.45 -21.21
C PHE A 494 27.52 4.67 -20.13
N ASN A 495 27.44 5.65 -19.21
CA ASN A 495 28.52 6.16 -18.33
C ASN A 495 27.99 6.90 -17.03
N PRO A 496 28.27 6.55 -15.73
CA PRO A 496 27.63 7.14 -14.52
C PRO A 496 28.51 7.63 -13.31
N GLY A 497 28.96 6.77 -12.37
CA GLY A 497 30.37 6.85 -11.95
C GLY A 497 30.74 6.91 -10.48
N THR A 498 31.78 7.71 -10.24
CA THR A 498 32.91 7.46 -9.34
C THR A 498 32.68 7.54 -7.81
N GLY A 499 31.42 7.39 -7.37
CA GLY A 499 30.94 6.63 -6.18
C GLY A 499 31.61 6.90 -4.84
N ALA A 500 31.32 6.07 -3.81
CA ALA A 500 32.02 5.89 -2.51
C ALA A 500 31.28 5.21 -1.28
N ASN A 501 31.72 5.35 0.00
CA ASN A 501 31.41 4.58 1.24
C ASN A 501 30.05 4.50 2.06
N ASN A 502 29.20 5.51 2.46
CA ASN A 502 28.08 5.30 3.48
C ASN A 502 26.58 5.83 3.22
N MET A 503 25.81 6.63 4.04
CA MET A 503 24.27 6.61 4.12
C MET A 503 23.22 7.48 3.25
N LEU A 504 21.83 7.30 3.31
CA LEU A 504 20.66 7.72 2.37
C LEU A 504 19.18 7.73 3.04
N LEU A 505 17.92 8.07 2.50
CA LEU A 505 16.45 7.81 3.09
C LEU A 505 14.88 7.94 2.56
N ILE A 506 14.26 8.35 1.38
CA ILE A 506 12.82 7.94 0.92
C ILE A 506 12.42 7.17 -0.41
N MET A 507 11.68 7.56 -1.49
CA MET A 507 11.32 8.86 -2.14
C MET A 507 10.39 8.71 -3.43
N VAL A 508 9.81 9.74 -4.14
CA VAL A 508 8.75 9.63 -5.25
C VAL A 508 8.85 10.60 -6.50
N LEU A 509 8.81 10.11 -7.78
CA LEU A 509 9.01 10.70 -9.19
C LEU A 509 8.64 12.19 -9.55
N GLN A 510 9.32 12.91 -10.49
CA GLN A 510 8.82 14.21 -11.11
C GLN A 510 7.69 14.07 -12.14
N PRO A 511 7.26 15.18 -12.71
CA PRO A 511 6.66 15.25 -14.05
C PRO A 511 7.59 15.76 -15.19
N ASP A 512 8.57 16.64 -14.96
CA ASP A 512 9.40 17.19 -16.06
C ASP A 512 10.49 16.24 -16.60
N GLY A 513 10.85 15.24 -15.81
CA GLY A 513 12.12 14.55 -16.01
C GLY A 513 13.19 15.03 -15.03
N LYS A 514 12.83 15.37 -13.78
CA LYS A 514 13.74 15.51 -12.61
C LYS A 514 13.36 14.60 -11.41
N ILE A 515 14.10 14.60 -10.30
CA ILE A 515 14.14 13.49 -9.32
C ILE A 515 14.15 13.97 -7.88
N LEU A 516 14.58 13.20 -6.87
CA LEU A 516 15.28 13.74 -5.69
C LEU A 516 16.07 12.76 -4.78
N ILE A 517 16.79 13.20 -3.69
CA ILE A 517 18.12 12.87 -3.02
C ILE A 517 18.46 13.55 -1.61
N GLY A 518 18.64 12.80 -0.46
CA GLY A 518 19.80 12.86 0.51
C GLY A 518 20.13 11.66 1.52
N GLY A 519 21.10 11.72 2.49
CA GLY A 519 21.84 10.60 3.19
C GLY A 519 22.80 10.75 4.47
N PHE A 520 24.08 10.27 4.54
CA PHE A 520 25.26 10.38 5.51
C PHE A 520 26.37 11.55 5.46
N PHE A 521 27.04 12.09 4.41
CA PHE A 521 27.45 11.57 3.12
C PHE A 521 28.75 12.14 2.34
N THR A 522 29.95 12.42 2.92
CA THR A 522 31.38 12.85 2.44
C THR A 522 31.93 13.88 1.34
N SER A 523 32.22 13.64 0.03
CA SER A 523 33.20 14.43 -0.86
C SER A 523 33.12 14.66 -2.48
N TYR A 524 32.00 15.08 -3.16
CA TYR A 524 31.22 14.64 -4.41
C TYR A 524 31.66 14.81 -5.81
N ASN A 525 32.03 13.71 -6.43
CA ASN A 525 32.72 13.84 -7.69
C ASN A 525 33.70 15.04 -7.59
N GLY A 526 34.27 15.23 -6.37
CA GLY A 526 34.87 16.44 -5.79
C GLY A 526 34.01 17.25 -4.78
N ILE A 527 32.81 17.63 -5.18
CA ILE A 527 32.24 18.95 -5.02
C ILE A 527 31.19 19.00 -3.94
N VAL A 528 31.37 19.94 -3.01
CA VAL A 528 30.59 19.99 -1.81
C VAL A 528 29.12 20.28 -2.28
N SER A 529 28.26 19.30 -2.03
CA SER A 529 26.81 19.20 -2.38
C SER A 529 26.11 18.66 -1.17
N ASN A 530 26.77 18.95 -0.08
CA ASN A 530 26.92 18.09 1.03
C ASN A 530 25.48 18.11 1.59
N ARG A 531 24.94 16.93 1.57
CA ARG A 531 23.54 16.65 1.63
C ARG A 531 22.51 17.01 0.50
N ILE A 532 22.74 17.77 -0.60
CA ILE A 532 21.86 17.89 -1.81
C ILE A 532 22.46 18.47 -3.17
N ALA A 533 21.82 18.22 -4.34
CA ALA A 533 21.94 18.74 -5.75
C ALA A 533 20.83 18.22 -6.76
N ARG A 534 20.07 19.02 -7.55
CA ARG A 534 18.88 18.47 -8.31
C ARG A 534 19.35 17.68 -9.47
N LEU A 535 18.79 16.49 -9.63
CA LEU A 535 19.01 15.76 -10.86
C LEU A 535 18.21 16.34 -12.02
N ASN A 536 18.87 17.15 -12.87
CA ASN A 536 18.99 16.80 -14.31
C ASN A 536 19.46 15.34 -14.39
N SER A 537 19.44 14.66 -15.53
CA SER A 537 18.98 13.27 -15.49
C SER A 537 19.96 12.08 -15.52
N GLU A 538 21.02 12.09 -16.33
CA GLU A 538 21.76 10.88 -16.72
C GLU A 538 22.93 10.29 -15.87
N GLY A 539 23.62 10.94 -14.93
CA GLY A 539 24.58 10.34 -13.95
C GLY A 539 25.63 10.99 -12.96
N SER A 540 25.92 12.31 -12.68
CA SER A 540 26.65 12.73 -11.40
C SER A 540 26.19 13.91 -10.42
N LEU A 541 26.41 15.26 -10.57
CA LEU A 541 26.06 16.35 -9.58
C LEU A 541 25.25 17.73 -9.84
N ASP A 542 25.84 18.88 -10.31
CA ASP A 542 25.24 20.00 -11.18
C ASP A 542 24.93 21.50 -10.82
N ASN A 543 24.53 22.36 -11.79
CA ASN A 543 24.78 23.81 -11.87
C ASN A 543 23.69 24.93 -11.63
N SER A 544 22.35 24.78 -11.74
CA SER A 544 21.32 25.80 -11.45
C SER A 544 20.62 25.77 -10.07
N PHE A 545 20.60 24.69 -9.32
CA PHE A 545 19.90 24.50 -8.05
C PHE A 545 20.41 25.45 -6.96
N ASN A 546 19.71 26.52 -6.61
CA ASN A 546 20.35 27.70 -6.02
C ASN A 546 20.26 27.89 -4.48
N SER A 547 21.27 27.62 -3.60
CA SER A 547 21.02 27.82 -2.12
C SER A 547 22.06 28.08 -0.98
N GLY A 548 23.24 28.68 -1.11
CA GLY A 548 23.98 29.18 0.10
C GLY A 548 24.56 28.09 1.03
N ILE A 549 25.08 28.31 2.27
CA ILE A 549 25.59 27.43 3.37
C ILE A 549 24.35 26.74 3.98
N GLY A 550 23.19 26.86 3.32
CA GLY A 550 22.15 25.86 3.01
C GLY A 550 21.58 25.13 4.18
N ALA A 551 20.54 24.35 3.95
CA ALA A 551 19.71 23.69 4.92
C ALA A 551 20.38 22.67 5.73
N ASN A 552 21.29 23.11 6.56
CA ASN A 552 22.03 22.30 7.45
C ASN A 552 21.03 21.16 7.83
N GLY A 553 21.11 19.87 7.31
CA GLY A 553 20.36 18.55 7.04
C GLY A 553 20.30 17.34 8.01
N THR A 554 19.24 16.51 8.14
CA THR A 554 19.07 15.12 8.74
C THR A 554 17.55 14.75 8.70
N VAL A 555 17.02 14.36 7.54
CA VAL A 555 15.75 14.77 6.87
C VAL A 555 14.75 13.67 6.46
N TRP A 556 15.12 12.39 6.42
CA TRP A 556 14.16 11.30 6.67
C TRP A 556 13.27 10.85 5.46
N ALA A 557 12.08 11.42 5.16
CA ALA A 557 11.24 10.94 4.02
C ALA A 557 10.28 11.94 3.29
N MET A 558 9.62 11.60 2.13
CA MET A 558 9.03 12.49 1.05
C MET A 558 8.34 11.97 -0.28
N ALA A 559 7.45 12.83 -0.85
CA ALA A 559 6.68 12.90 -2.18
C ALA A 559 5.86 14.26 -2.53
N LEU A 560 4.83 14.38 -3.44
CA LEU A 560 4.68 15.42 -4.55
C LEU A 560 3.42 16.38 -4.83
N GLN A 561 3.56 17.76 -4.95
CA GLN A 561 2.50 18.86 -5.16
C GLN A 561 2.04 18.96 -6.61
N LEU A 562 0.82 19.49 -6.85
CA LEU A 562 0.45 19.98 -8.18
C LEU A 562 0.77 21.47 -8.41
N ASP A 563 0.84 22.34 -7.39
CA ASP A 563 1.17 23.78 -7.61
C ASP A 563 2.62 24.05 -8.03
N GLY A 564 3.44 23.01 -8.13
CA GLY A 564 4.84 23.22 -8.37
C GLY A 564 5.50 23.95 -7.21
N LYS A 565 5.53 23.35 -6.02
CA LYS A 565 6.41 23.76 -4.90
C LYS A 565 7.08 22.58 -4.26
N ILE A 566 7.94 22.82 -3.29
CA ILE A 566 8.71 21.76 -2.63
C ILE A 566 8.70 21.96 -1.08
N LEU A 567 8.94 20.92 -0.25
CA LEU A 567 8.89 20.79 1.24
C LEU A 567 10.03 20.07 2.14
N ILE A 568 10.68 20.66 3.21
CA ILE A 568 11.70 20.03 4.19
C ILE A 568 11.55 20.30 5.74
N GLY A 569 12.29 19.82 6.84
CA GLY A 569 13.71 19.34 7.10
C GLY A 569 14.23 18.30 8.22
N GLY A 570 15.28 18.62 9.08
CA GLY A 570 16.12 17.70 9.97
C GLY A 570 17.40 17.98 10.96
N ASP A 571 17.61 18.70 12.14
CA ASP A 571 19.02 18.84 12.83
C ASP A 571 19.44 20.15 13.69
N PHE A 572 19.47 21.42 13.20
CA PHE A 572 19.36 22.70 14.00
C PHE A 572 20.38 23.92 14.01
N THR A 573 20.16 25.15 13.43
CA THR A 573 20.52 26.56 13.91
C THR A 573 20.17 27.84 13.02
N THR A 574 20.69 28.10 11.78
CA THR A 574 20.74 29.47 11.12
C THR A 574 20.36 29.71 9.60
N TYR A 575 19.12 29.98 9.04
CA TYR A 575 18.50 29.88 7.62
C TYR A 575 19.01 30.82 6.55
N ASN A 576 19.98 30.43 5.76
CA ASN A 576 20.84 31.38 5.15
C ASN A 576 21.31 32.36 6.24
N GLY A 577 21.71 31.87 7.42
CA GLY A 577 21.71 32.60 8.70
C GLY A 577 20.38 32.58 9.51
N ILE A 578 19.24 32.74 8.83
CA ILE A 578 17.89 33.05 9.31
C ILE A 578 17.27 32.03 10.27
N ASN A 579 17.17 32.34 11.55
CA ASN A 579 17.17 31.35 12.62
C ASN A 579 15.91 30.42 12.68
N ILE A 580 15.10 30.34 11.61
CA ILE A 580 13.74 29.85 11.41
C ILE A 580 13.15 29.03 12.50
N ASN A 581 13.28 27.73 12.36
CA ASN A 581 12.28 26.88 12.90
C ASN A 581 11.87 25.67 12.02
N ARG A 582 12.56 25.29 10.95
CA ARG A 582 12.69 23.87 10.57
C ARG A 582 11.59 23.18 9.72
N ILE A 583 10.81 23.91 8.93
CA ILE A 583 10.15 23.42 7.69
C ILE A 583 10.32 24.47 6.56
N ALA A 584 10.28 24.13 5.25
CA ALA A 584 10.35 25.16 4.17
C ALA A 584 9.55 24.85 2.88
N ARG A 585 8.64 25.77 2.44
CA ARG A 585 7.87 25.78 1.16
C ARG A 585 8.48 26.82 0.25
N LEU A 586 8.46 26.50 -1.03
CA LEU A 586 9.51 26.92 -1.89
C LEU A 586 9.01 26.96 -3.34
N ASN A 587 8.99 28.13 -3.97
CA ASN A 587 8.59 28.34 -5.37
C ASN A 587 9.59 27.76 -6.39
N ASP A 588 9.86 26.46 -6.45
CA ASP A 588 10.74 25.86 -7.47
C ASP A 588 12.25 26.26 -7.27
N GLU A 589 12.72 27.54 -7.38
CA GLU A 589 14.18 27.93 -7.44
C GLU A 589 15.20 27.85 -6.25
N GLY A 590 15.15 28.50 -5.06
CA GLY A 590 16.37 28.51 -4.19
C GLY A 590 16.37 28.60 -2.64
N SER A 591 15.22 28.53 -1.98
CA SER A 591 14.95 29.52 -0.89
C SER A 591 13.52 29.50 -0.27
N LEU A 592 13.05 30.51 0.57
CA LEU A 592 11.83 30.59 1.50
C LEU A 592 11.51 32.03 2.15
N ASP A 593 10.26 32.57 2.36
CA ASP A 593 9.94 34.05 2.69
C ASP A 593 8.82 34.63 3.65
N THR A 594 7.57 34.95 3.23
CA THR A 594 6.67 35.92 3.95
C THR A 594 5.44 35.41 4.73
N SER A 595 4.74 34.33 4.37
CA SER A 595 3.51 33.82 5.07
C SER A 595 3.57 32.37 5.59
N PHE A 596 4.79 31.84 5.77
CA PHE A 596 5.11 30.54 6.36
C PHE A 596 5.76 30.53 7.77
N ASN A 597 4.96 30.25 8.79
CA ASN A 597 5.42 30.01 10.16
C ASN A 597 4.47 29.02 10.85
N PRO A 598 4.89 27.78 11.14
CA PRO A 598 4.15 26.98 12.08
C PRO A 598 4.40 27.43 13.52
N ALA A 599 3.69 28.51 13.90
CA ALA A 599 3.80 29.36 15.10
C ALA A 599 5.07 29.28 15.98
N GLN A 600 5.45 28.18 16.66
CA GLN A 600 6.79 27.88 17.24
C GLN A 600 6.99 26.38 17.45
N GLY A 601 6.90 25.64 16.35
CA GLY A 601 7.22 24.24 16.09
C GLY A 601 7.84 23.22 17.12
N PRO A 602 8.37 22.11 16.58
CA PRO A 602 8.70 20.84 17.26
C PRO A 602 9.82 20.61 18.36
N ASN A 603 10.11 19.41 18.94
CA ASN A 603 11.33 19.02 19.74
C ASN A 603 11.75 17.50 19.77
N GLY A 604 11.36 16.69 18.77
CA GLY A 604 11.56 15.23 18.58
C GLY A 604 11.06 14.69 17.19
N GLN A 605 11.91 13.90 16.48
CA GLN A 605 12.05 13.32 15.08
C GLN A 605 10.88 13.19 14.03
N ILE A 606 11.14 12.69 12.77
CA ILE A 606 10.20 12.40 11.59
C ILE A 606 10.70 11.28 10.60
N GLN A 607 9.96 10.85 9.54
CA GLN A 607 10.15 9.60 8.72
C GLN A 607 9.13 9.16 7.59
N SER A 608 8.14 9.92 7.12
CA SER A 608 7.63 10.03 5.68
C SER A 608 6.49 11.03 5.61
N ILE A 609 6.00 11.48 4.43
CA ILE A 609 4.73 12.25 4.19
C ILE A 609 4.03 11.92 2.81
N LEU A 610 2.69 12.15 2.61
CA LEU A 610 1.91 12.49 1.34
C LEU A 610 0.66 13.40 1.52
N THR A 611 0.05 13.87 0.41
CA THR A 611 -0.53 15.24 0.18
C THR A 611 -1.72 15.63 -0.78
N GLN A 612 -2.70 16.46 -0.34
CA GLN A 612 -4.09 16.30 -0.84
C GLN A 612 -4.56 16.96 -2.10
N THR A 613 -5.44 16.21 -2.76
CA THR A 613 -6.50 16.67 -3.67
C THR A 613 -7.29 17.87 -3.12
N ASP A 614 -7.75 17.83 -1.87
CA ASP A 614 -8.45 18.93 -1.19
C ASP A 614 -7.52 19.99 -0.56
N GLY A 615 -6.21 19.89 -0.83
CA GLY A 615 -5.23 20.79 -0.26
C GLY A 615 -4.85 20.53 1.19
N LYS A 616 -5.06 19.33 1.75
CA LYS A 616 -4.76 19.00 3.16
C LYS A 616 -3.75 17.87 3.43
N VAL A 617 -3.25 17.89 4.65
CA VAL A 617 -1.98 17.23 4.98
C VAL A 617 -1.84 17.01 6.48
N LEU A 618 -0.69 16.58 6.99
CA LEU A 618 -0.54 15.19 7.45
C LEU A 618 0.67 15.07 8.35
N ILE A 619 0.63 14.32 9.48
CA ILE A 619 1.61 14.35 10.60
C ILE A 619 2.32 13.23 11.45
N GLY A 620 3.38 12.50 11.11
CA GLY A 620 4.16 11.68 12.07
C GLY A 620 5.55 12.19 12.44
N GLY A 621 5.76 12.65 13.67
CA GLY A 621 7.06 12.97 14.31
C GLY A 621 7.04 12.75 15.84
N PHE A 622 8.03 13.11 16.66
CA PHE A 622 8.21 12.56 18.03
C PHE A 622 7.94 13.52 19.23
N PHE A 623 6.79 13.63 19.98
CA PHE A 623 6.45 15.05 20.35
C PHE A 623 5.60 15.91 21.44
N ASN A 624 5.93 16.16 22.73
CA ASN A 624 5.06 16.99 23.67
C ASN A 624 4.80 18.54 23.48
N GLY A 625 3.62 18.96 22.96
CA GLY A 625 2.95 20.31 23.17
C GLY A 625 2.58 21.26 21.97
N TYR A 626 1.61 21.04 21.04
CA TYR A 626 1.57 21.77 19.73
C TYR A 626 0.69 22.98 19.87
N ASN A 627 1.37 24.09 19.69
CA ASN A 627 1.01 25.33 20.34
C ASN A 627 0.94 25.28 21.85
N PHE A 628 1.94 24.62 22.42
CA PHE A 628 2.18 24.39 23.85
C PHE A 628 1.10 23.55 24.54
N THR A 629 -0.15 23.53 24.07
CA THR A 629 -1.22 22.67 24.59
C THR A 629 -0.73 21.23 24.65
N ASN A 630 -0.68 20.66 25.86
CA ASN A 630 0.10 19.48 26.22
C ASN A 630 -0.27 18.24 25.38
N ARG A 631 0.46 18.04 24.28
CA ARG A 631 0.04 17.25 23.13
C ARG A 631 0.17 15.72 23.52
N ASN A 632 -0.48 14.78 22.82
CA ASN A 632 -0.17 13.34 22.53
C ASN A 632 -0.22 12.89 21.01
N ASN A 633 0.80 12.47 20.25
CA ASN A 633 0.98 11.80 18.90
C ASN A 633 0.66 12.12 17.36
N PHE A 634 -0.06 13.10 16.77
CA PHE A 634 -0.15 13.34 15.27
C PHE A 634 -0.81 14.67 14.85
N GLY A 635 -1.01 14.97 13.55
CA GLY A 635 -1.83 16.07 13.01
C GLY A 635 -2.36 15.99 11.55
N ARG A 636 -3.54 16.59 11.30
CA ARG A 636 -4.06 16.95 9.97
C ARG A 636 -3.73 18.42 9.75
N LEU A 637 -2.55 18.66 9.17
CA LEU A 637 -2.16 20.01 8.83
C LEU A 637 -2.91 20.64 7.64
N ASN A 638 -3.38 21.86 7.91
CA ASN A 638 -4.22 22.80 7.18
C ASN A 638 -3.47 23.99 6.55
N LEU A 639 -3.98 24.43 5.41
CA LEU A 639 -3.28 25.09 4.32
C LEU A 639 -2.15 26.01 4.79
N ASP A 640 -2.50 27.01 5.57
CA ASP A 640 -1.62 28.14 5.79
C ASP A 640 -0.51 27.92 6.85
N GLY A 641 -0.57 26.93 7.79
CA GLY A 641 0.56 26.68 8.73
C GLY A 641 0.54 25.92 10.07
N GLY A 642 -0.27 26.32 11.04
CA GLY A 642 -0.42 25.68 12.36
C GLY A 642 -0.64 24.15 12.47
N ILE A 643 -1.76 23.73 13.04
CA ILE A 643 -2.04 22.62 14.00
C ILE A 643 -3.53 22.73 14.38
N ASP A 644 -4.25 21.68 14.70
CA ASP A 644 -5.56 21.37 14.17
C ASP A 644 -6.84 21.25 15.08
N THR A 645 -7.98 21.81 14.64
CA THR A 645 -9.09 22.22 15.54
C THR A 645 -10.30 21.27 15.70
N SER A 646 -10.86 20.68 14.62
CA SER A 646 -12.15 19.92 14.65
C SER A 646 -12.03 18.46 14.18
N PHE A 647 -12.57 17.50 14.95
CA PHE A 647 -12.22 16.06 15.14
C PHE A 647 -12.49 15.84 16.73
N ASN A 648 -12.59 14.66 17.39
CA ASN A 648 -13.33 14.43 18.69
C ASN A 648 -12.66 13.99 20.09
N PRO A 649 -12.14 12.76 20.48
CA PRO A 649 -11.54 12.49 21.85
C PRO A 649 -10.14 11.79 22.18
N GLY A 650 -9.39 11.04 21.33
CA GLY A 650 -8.35 10.04 21.79
C GLY A 650 -6.87 10.44 22.21
N THR A 651 -6.17 9.62 23.03
CA THR A 651 -4.74 9.54 23.58
C THR A 651 -4.03 8.29 23.01
N GLY A 652 -3.02 7.60 23.61
CA GLY A 652 -2.13 6.85 22.76
C GLY A 652 -0.90 5.93 23.15
N PRO A 653 -0.07 5.65 22.11
CA PRO A 653 1.09 4.71 21.91
C PRO A 653 2.13 4.04 22.93
N ASN A 654 3.48 3.94 22.64
CA ASN A 654 4.63 3.15 23.24
C ASN A 654 6.03 3.34 22.53
N PHE A 655 6.20 3.07 21.21
CA PHE A 655 7.47 3.08 20.41
C PHE A 655 7.28 3.48 18.89
N ASN A 656 8.22 3.47 17.93
CA ASN A 656 8.28 4.40 16.75
C ASN A 656 7.51 4.13 15.36
N VAL A 657 6.74 5.07 14.70
CA VAL A 657 6.13 4.99 13.28
C VAL A 657 7.03 5.55 12.18
N LEU A 658 7.18 4.98 10.96
CA LEU A 658 8.00 5.66 9.91
C LEU A 658 7.85 5.46 8.34
N SER A 659 6.64 5.50 7.78
CA SER A 659 6.11 5.90 6.44
C SER A 659 4.60 5.56 6.36
N ILE A 660 3.73 5.96 5.38
CA ILE A 660 2.20 6.05 5.45
C ILE A 660 1.38 5.95 4.15
N VAL A 661 0.03 5.69 4.10
CA VAL A 661 -0.84 5.88 2.86
C VAL A 661 -2.38 5.79 2.76
N PHE A 662 -2.86 6.35 1.63
CA PHE A 662 -4.22 6.52 1.15
C PHE A 662 -4.74 5.80 -0.11
N GLN A 663 -5.94 5.22 0.00
CA GLN A 663 -6.54 4.29 -0.95
C GLN A 663 -7.91 4.70 -1.51
N SER A 664 -8.09 4.39 -2.78
CA SER A 664 -9.26 4.72 -3.61
C SER A 664 -10.62 4.79 -2.93
N ASP A 665 -10.98 3.83 -2.05
CA ASP A 665 -12.26 3.75 -1.32
C ASP A 665 -12.45 4.85 -0.25
N GLY A 666 -11.75 5.96 -0.40
CA GLY A 666 -11.74 7.04 0.56
C GLY A 666 -11.24 6.59 1.92
N LYS A 667 -10.20 5.74 2.02
CA LYS A 667 -9.64 5.44 3.34
C LYS A 667 -8.11 5.43 3.32
N ILE A 668 -7.49 5.09 4.44
CA ILE A 668 -6.10 5.39 4.71
C ILE A 668 -5.60 4.51 5.89
N LEU A 669 -4.33 4.12 5.88
CA LEU A 669 -3.58 3.22 6.76
C LEU A 669 -2.82 3.76 7.99
N ILE A 670 -2.51 2.96 9.02
CA ILE A 670 -1.14 3.00 9.57
C ILE A 670 -0.38 1.75 10.03
N GLY A 671 0.92 1.85 9.87
CA GLY A 671 1.97 1.12 10.48
C GLY A 671 2.95 2.03 11.17
N GLY A 672 2.60 2.21 12.42
CA GLY A 672 3.62 1.89 13.34
C GLY A 672 3.01 1.44 14.62
N SER A 673 3.77 1.66 15.63
CA SER A 673 4.56 0.60 16.17
C SER A 673 3.91 -0.30 17.31
N PHE A 674 2.59 -0.53 17.36
CA PHE A 674 1.69 -0.77 18.55
C PHE A 674 2.19 -1.45 19.85
N THR A 675 1.53 -1.06 20.93
CA THR A 675 1.07 -1.95 22.02
C THR A 675 -0.47 -1.96 22.23
N ALA A 676 -1.32 -1.35 21.39
CA ALA A 676 -2.79 -1.13 21.44
C ALA A 676 -3.33 -0.12 20.41
N TYR A 677 -4.64 0.20 20.43
CA TYR A 677 -5.39 1.14 19.59
C TYR A 677 -6.83 1.34 20.12
N ASN A 678 -7.13 2.57 20.54
CA ASN A 678 -7.89 2.77 21.78
C ASN A 678 -7.76 1.60 22.81
N GLN A 679 -6.54 1.25 23.29
CA GLN A 679 -6.25 0.44 24.52
C GLN A 679 -5.98 -1.15 24.67
N VAL A 680 -6.35 -2.25 23.91
CA VAL A 680 -6.30 -3.76 24.37
C VAL A 680 -5.43 -4.97 23.69
N SER A 681 -5.87 -5.87 22.71
CA SER A 681 -5.12 -6.92 21.79
C SER A 681 -4.71 -6.82 20.18
N ARG A 682 -5.05 -5.84 19.25
CA ARG A 682 -4.42 -5.36 17.93
C ARG A 682 -2.88 -5.05 17.93
N VAL A 683 -2.09 -5.33 16.87
CA VAL A 683 -0.59 -5.24 16.88
C VAL A 683 -0.06 -5.07 15.43
N ARG A 684 1.04 -4.45 15.06
CA ARG A 684 1.43 -3.08 15.30
C ARG A 684 1.01 -2.23 14.10
N ILE A 685 -0.18 -2.39 13.56
CA ILE A 685 -0.81 -1.60 12.48
C ILE A 685 -2.32 -1.45 12.78
N ALA A 686 -3.07 -0.45 12.22
CA ALA A 686 -4.55 -0.46 11.94
C ALA A 686 -5.02 0.78 11.14
N ARG A 687 -6.33 0.95 10.88
CA ARG A 687 -6.94 2.06 10.10
C ARG A 687 -8.19 2.65 10.81
N ILE A 688 -8.62 3.76 10.22
CA ILE A 688 -9.64 4.76 10.59
C ILE A 688 -10.97 4.69 9.82
N TYR A 689 -12.06 5.20 10.37
CA TYR A 689 -13.01 6.12 9.70
C TYR A 689 -12.46 6.91 8.50
N GLY A 690 -12.84 6.62 7.25
CA GLY A 690 -12.28 7.03 5.94
C GLY A 690 -12.03 8.52 5.69
N GLY A 691 -12.48 9.08 4.55
CA GLY A 691 -13.50 10.13 4.44
C GLY A 691 -13.22 11.55 3.97
N GLY A 692 -14.32 12.30 4.03
CA GLY A 692 -14.71 13.19 2.93
C GLY A 692 -15.68 12.49 1.98
N GLU A 693 -15.81 11.15 2.10
CA GLU A 693 -17.09 10.43 2.22
C GLU A 693 -18.22 11.41 2.60
N ALA A 694 -18.99 11.84 1.59
CA ALA A 694 -20.41 12.05 1.82
C ALA A 694 -20.94 10.67 2.25
N LEU A 695 -21.66 10.62 3.37
CA LEU A 695 -22.35 9.39 3.75
C LEU A 695 -23.39 9.12 2.65
N ASP A 696 -23.32 7.96 2.03
CA ASP A 696 -24.44 7.52 1.23
C ASP A 696 -25.52 6.96 2.16
N GLU A 697 -26.72 7.53 2.03
CA GLU A 697 -27.92 7.15 2.79
C GLU A 697 -29.03 6.64 1.85
N GLU A 698 -28.81 6.60 0.53
CA GLU A 698 -29.79 6.16 -0.46
C GLU A 698 -29.46 4.73 -0.93
N ALA A 699 -30.47 3.87 -1.05
CA ALA A 699 -30.27 2.51 -1.56
C ALA A 699 -30.12 2.48 -3.10
N PRO A 700 -29.34 1.54 -3.68
CA PRO A 700 -29.13 1.47 -5.12
C PRO A 700 -30.44 1.35 -5.92
N SER A 701 -30.59 2.14 -6.99
CA SER A 701 -31.77 2.07 -7.86
C SER A 701 -31.56 1.06 -8.99
N ALA A 702 -32.42 0.05 -9.09
CA ALA A 702 -32.34 -0.96 -10.14
C ALA A 702 -32.43 -0.36 -11.56
N ASP A 703 -31.58 -0.81 -12.49
CA ASP A 703 -31.51 -0.25 -13.85
C ASP A 703 -32.73 -0.62 -14.72
N LEU A 704 -33.42 -1.70 -14.35
CA LEU A 704 -34.66 -2.17 -14.96
C LEU A 704 -35.78 -2.11 -13.91
N GLU A 705 -36.97 -1.67 -14.30
CA GLU A 705 -38.14 -1.58 -13.39
C GLU A 705 -38.62 -2.97 -12.92
N THR A 706 -38.50 -3.98 -13.80
CA THR A 706 -38.87 -5.38 -13.56
C THR A 706 -37.89 -6.31 -14.28
N LEU A 707 -37.78 -7.56 -13.81
CA LEU A 707 -36.97 -8.59 -14.44
C LEU A 707 -37.87 -9.60 -15.17
N GLU A 708 -37.56 -9.89 -16.43
CA GLU A 708 -38.34 -10.83 -17.25
C GLU A 708 -38.14 -12.29 -16.77
N PRO A 709 -39.20 -13.14 -16.81
CA PRO A 709 -39.09 -14.55 -16.46
C PRO A 709 -38.19 -15.34 -17.42
N ILE A 710 -37.37 -16.24 -16.86
CA ILE A 710 -36.53 -17.16 -17.63
C ILE A 710 -37.28 -18.47 -17.84
N ASN A 711 -37.46 -18.89 -19.09
CA ASN A 711 -38.22 -20.09 -19.46
C ASN A 711 -37.28 -21.17 -20.03
N ALA A 712 -37.30 -22.37 -19.47
CA ALA A 712 -36.57 -23.54 -19.98
C ALA A 712 -37.42 -24.81 -19.85
N GLN A 713 -37.10 -25.87 -20.62
CA GLN A 713 -37.84 -27.14 -20.54
C GLN A 713 -37.33 -28.05 -19.41
N CYS A 714 -36.01 -28.17 -19.25
CA CYS A 714 -35.40 -29.17 -18.36
C CYS A 714 -34.63 -28.58 -17.17
N GLN A 715 -33.81 -27.55 -17.39
CA GLN A 715 -32.98 -26.96 -16.34
C GLN A 715 -32.53 -25.54 -16.68
N VAL A 716 -32.14 -24.78 -15.64
CA VAL A 716 -31.40 -23.51 -15.75
C VAL A 716 -30.13 -23.60 -14.90
N ASN A 717 -28.96 -23.46 -15.53
CA ASN A 717 -27.67 -23.35 -14.83
C ASN A 717 -27.42 -21.88 -14.40
N PHE A 718 -26.45 -21.65 -13.53
CA PHE A 718 -26.06 -20.30 -13.12
C PHE A 718 -25.57 -19.44 -14.31
N ASP A 719 -24.80 -20.05 -15.21
CA ASP A 719 -24.25 -19.38 -16.41
C ASP A 719 -25.34 -18.98 -17.44
N ASP A 720 -26.55 -19.51 -17.33
CA ASP A 720 -27.70 -19.13 -18.17
C ASP A 720 -28.41 -17.85 -17.65
N LEU A 721 -28.05 -17.37 -16.45
CA LEU A 721 -28.64 -16.16 -15.85
C LEU A 721 -27.94 -14.88 -16.33
N SER A 722 -28.72 -13.95 -16.88
CA SER A 722 -28.29 -12.55 -17.01
C SER A 722 -28.33 -11.87 -15.64
N ILE A 723 -27.16 -11.68 -15.01
CA ILE A 723 -27.05 -10.98 -13.71
C ILE A 723 -27.57 -9.53 -13.87
N PRO A 724 -28.61 -9.12 -13.13
CA PRO A 724 -29.13 -7.76 -13.21
C PRO A 724 -28.24 -6.74 -12.49
N THR A 725 -28.48 -5.47 -12.80
CA THR A 725 -27.69 -4.34 -12.31
C THR A 725 -28.58 -3.25 -11.71
N SER A 726 -28.02 -2.53 -10.74
CA SER A 726 -28.53 -1.26 -10.24
C SER A 726 -27.47 -0.18 -10.42
N THR A 727 -27.90 1.08 -10.52
CA THR A 727 -27.02 2.25 -10.48
C THR A 727 -27.28 3.02 -9.19
N ASP A 728 -26.25 3.14 -8.38
CA ASP A 728 -26.15 4.11 -7.31
C ASP A 728 -25.45 5.42 -7.78
N LEU A 729 -25.73 6.52 -7.09
CA LEU A 729 -25.24 7.88 -7.37
C LEU A 729 -23.79 8.13 -6.92
N VAL A 730 -23.28 7.38 -5.94
CA VAL A 730 -21.91 7.43 -5.41
C VAL A 730 -21.07 6.26 -5.95
N ASP A 731 -21.56 5.02 -5.84
CA ASP A 731 -20.81 3.78 -6.14
C ASP A 731 -20.95 3.31 -7.60
N GLY A 732 -21.88 3.88 -8.38
CA GLY A 732 -22.08 3.55 -9.79
C GLY A 732 -22.81 2.23 -10.01
N ILE A 733 -22.35 1.38 -10.93
CA ILE A 733 -23.07 0.17 -11.35
C ILE A 733 -22.75 -1.01 -10.42
N ILE A 734 -23.76 -1.47 -9.69
CA ILE A 734 -23.71 -2.60 -8.75
C ILE A 734 -24.40 -3.82 -9.39
N GLN A 735 -23.78 -5.00 -9.28
CA GLN A 735 -24.35 -6.27 -9.75
C GLN A 735 -25.17 -6.94 -8.65
N GLY A 736 -26.32 -7.52 -8.99
CA GLY A 736 -27.18 -8.23 -8.04
C GLY A 736 -26.59 -9.56 -7.56
N ILE A 737 -26.90 -9.93 -6.32
CA ILE A 737 -26.57 -11.24 -5.72
C ILE A 737 -27.85 -12.02 -5.47
N THR A 738 -27.96 -13.26 -5.97
CA THR A 738 -29.16 -14.08 -5.80
C THR A 738 -29.16 -14.86 -4.47
N ASP A 739 -30.33 -14.98 -3.84
CA ASP A 739 -30.60 -15.88 -2.72
C ASP A 739 -30.50 -17.38 -3.09
N GLN A 740 -30.59 -17.71 -4.38
CA GLN A 740 -30.53 -19.09 -4.85
C GLN A 740 -29.11 -19.66 -4.82
N THR A 741 -28.89 -20.65 -3.96
CA THR A 741 -27.57 -21.27 -3.71
C THR A 741 -27.38 -22.65 -4.37
N ILE A 742 -28.44 -23.21 -4.97
CA ILE A 742 -28.42 -24.56 -5.57
C ILE A 742 -28.73 -24.46 -7.06
N PHE A 743 -27.74 -24.83 -7.88
CA PHE A 743 -27.85 -24.96 -9.34
C PHE A 743 -27.40 -26.36 -9.80
N PRO A 744 -27.93 -26.87 -10.92
CA PRO A 744 -28.98 -26.27 -11.74
C PRO A 744 -30.36 -26.30 -11.08
N ILE A 745 -31.23 -25.34 -11.41
CA ILE A 745 -32.66 -25.39 -11.06
C ILE A 745 -33.33 -26.36 -12.03
N THR A 746 -33.94 -27.43 -11.50
CA THR A 746 -34.54 -28.54 -12.26
C THR A 746 -35.98 -28.87 -11.86
N ALA A 747 -36.54 -28.18 -10.87
CA ALA A 747 -37.90 -28.41 -10.40
C ALA A 747 -38.91 -27.81 -11.38
N GLN A 748 -39.84 -28.63 -11.88
CA GLN A 748 -40.95 -28.20 -12.73
C GLN A 748 -41.84 -27.14 -12.04
N GLY A 749 -42.38 -26.21 -12.83
CA GLY A 749 -43.16 -25.06 -12.36
C GLY A 749 -42.31 -23.80 -12.16
N ILE A 750 -42.77 -22.93 -11.26
CA ILE A 750 -42.20 -21.58 -11.03
C ILE A 750 -41.32 -21.60 -9.77
N THR A 751 -40.02 -21.35 -9.94
CA THR A 751 -39.10 -20.99 -8.85
C THR A 751 -38.88 -19.48 -8.88
N THR A 752 -39.24 -18.75 -7.81
CA THR A 752 -38.92 -17.32 -7.66
C THR A 752 -37.57 -17.16 -6.96
N ILE A 753 -36.66 -16.36 -7.51
CA ILE A 753 -35.38 -15.98 -6.91
C ILE A 753 -35.38 -14.48 -6.56
N THR A 754 -34.67 -14.10 -5.50
CA THR A 754 -34.49 -12.70 -5.09
C THR A 754 -33.06 -12.27 -5.37
N TRP A 755 -32.90 -11.16 -6.08
CA TRP A 755 -31.64 -10.45 -6.29
C TRP A 755 -31.55 -9.27 -5.32
N THR A 756 -30.53 -9.27 -4.47
CA THR A 756 -30.19 -8.14 -3.57
C THR A 756 -29.08 -7.30 -4.19
N TYR A 757 -29.22 -5.98 -4.09
CA TYR A 757 -28.22 -4.98 -4.48
C TYR A 757 -27.78 -4.24 -3.22
N THR A 758 -26.48 -4.27 -2.90
CA THR A 758 -25.91 -3.67 -1.69
C THR A 758 -24.77 -2.73 -2.10
N ASP A 759 -24.77 -1.49 -1.61
CA ASP A 759 -23.69 -0.52 -1.84
C ASP A 759 -22.50 -0.71 -0.85
N ASP A 760 -21.39 0.01 -1.05
CA ASP A 760 -20.24 -0.04 -0.12
C ASP A 760 -20.55 0.62 1.25
N ALA A 761 -21.68 1.32 1.39
CA ALA A 761 -22.18 1.92 2.63
C ALA A 761 -23.10 0.98 3.46
N GLY A 762 -23.58 -0.11 2.87
CA GLY A 762 -24.50 -1.09 3.45
C GLY A 762 -26.00 -0.81 3.26
N ASN A 763 -26.41 0.13 2.40
CA ASN A 763 -27.82 0.27 2.00
C ASN A 763 -28.19 -0.84 0.99
N GLU A 764 -29.44 -1.34 1.07
CA GLU A 764 -29.90 -2.48 0.28
C GLU A 764 -31.20 -2.18 -0.49
N SER A 765 -31.26 -2.59 -1.75
CA SER A 765 -32.50 -2.77 -2.52
C SER A 765 -32.62 -4.21 -3.03
N SER A 766 -33.80 -4.62 -3.50
CA SER A 766 -34.01 -5.97 -4.03
C SER A 766 -35.03 -6.04 -5.16
N GLN A 767 -34.88 -7.04 -6.02
CA GLN A 767 -35.84 -7.41 -7.06
C GLN A 767 -36.03 -8.93 -7.14
N THR A 768 -37.22 -9.36 -7.52
CA THR A 768 -37.54 -10.77 -7.74
C THR A 768 -37.52 -11.12 -9.23
N GLN A 769 -37.16 -12.35 -9.56
CA GLN A 769 -37.21 -12.91 -10.91
C GLN A 769 -37.82 -14.33 -10.87
N GLU A 770 -38.67 -14.64 -11.85
CA GLU A 770 -39.26 -15.98 -11.99
C GLU A 770 -38.42 -16.86 -12.92
N ILE A 771 -38.18 -18.10 -12.52
CA ILE A 771 -37.56 -19.17 -13.31
C ILE A 771 -38.65 -20.22 -13.54
N ILE A 772 -39.06 -20.40 -14.79
CA ILE A 772 -40.14 -21.29 -15.20
C ILE A 772 -39.54 -22.49 -15.92
N ILE A 773 -39.63 -23.66 -15.29
CA ILE A 773 -39.30 -24.95 -15.90
C ILE A 773 -40.62 -25.61 -16.33
N ASP A 774 -40.85 -25.73 -17.63
CA ASP A 774 -42.08 -26.30 -18.22
C ASP A 774 -41.71 -27.26 -19.36
N ASP A 775 -41.79 -28.56 -19.07
CA ASP A 775 -41.52 -29.62 -20.04
C ASP A 775 -42.74 -29.90 -20.93
N THR A 776 -42.57 -29.67 -22.24
CA THR A 776 -43.65 -29.64 -23.24
C THR A 776 -43.45 -30.65 -24.37
N THR A 777 -42.44 -31.52 -24.26
CA THR A 777 -42.08 -32.48 -25.31
C THR A 777 -42.52 -33.89 -24.91
N ALA A 778 -43.25 -34.58 -25.78
CA ALA A 778 -43.64 -35.97 -25.52
C ALA A 778 -42.48 -36.96 -25.81
N PRO A 779 -42.32 -38.03 -25.00
CA PRO A 779 -41.25 -39.01 -25.20
C PRO A 779 -41.32 -39.71 -26.57
N ILE A 780 -40.17 -39.90 -27.22
CA ILE A 780 -40.07 -40.49 -28.55
C ILE A 780 -39.58 -41.95 -28.44
N PRO A 781 -40.36 -42.96 -28.90
CA PRO A 781 -39.92 -44.36 -28.92
C PRO A 781 -38.57 -44.56 -29.60
N THR A 782 -37.71 -45.39 -29.01
CA THR A 782 -36.33 -45.62 -29.49
C THR A 782 -36.24 -46.48 -30.76
N LEU A 783 -37.31 -47.21 -31.07
CA LEU A 783 -37.49 -48.00 -32.28
C LEU A 783 -38.64 -47.39 -33.07
N GLU A 784 -38.50 -47.27 -34.40
CA GLU A 784 -39.55 -46.74 -35.29
C GLU A 784 -40.81 -47.64 -35.28
N THR A 785 -40.59 -48.96 -35.25
CA THR A 785 -41.63 -50.00 -35.21
C THR A 785 -41.22 -51.12 -34.27
N LEU A 786 -42.18 -51.70 -33.53
CA LEU A 786 -41.96 -52.94 -32.78
C LEU A 786 -42.04 -54.16 -33.71
N ALA A 787 -41.40 -55.26 -33.32
CA ALA A 787 -41.40 -56.50 -34.08
C ALA A 787 -42.50 -57.45 -33.59
N ASP A 788 -43.23 -58.08 -34.51
CA ASP A 788 -44.25 -59.08 -34.19
C ASP A 788 -43.67 -60.24 -33.36
N VAL A 789 -44.36 -60.60 -32.26
CA VAL A 789 -44.01 -61.78 -31.45
C VAL A 789 -44.87 -62.97 -31.86
N THR A 790 -44.28 -63.98 -32.48
CA THR A 790 -44.96 -65.17 -32.99
C THR A 790 -44.71 -66.41 -32.12
N GLY A 791 -45.75 -67.23 -31.87
CA GLY A 791 -45.60 -68.51 -31.17
C GLY A 791 -46.71 -69.52 -31.51
N GLU A 792 -46.39 -70.82 -31.47
CA GLU A 792 -47.32 -71.88 -31.89
C GLU A 792 -48.39 -72.23 -30.83
N CYS A 793 -47.99 -72.29 -29.54
CA CYS A 793 -48.86 -72.68 -28.43
C CYS A 793 -49.12 -71.53 -27.43
N ALA A 794 -48.24 -70.53 -27.41
CA ALA A 794 -48.41 -69.24 -26.76
C ALA A 794 -47.42 -68.24 -27.38
N ALA A 795 -47.80 -66.96 -27.43
CA ALA A 795 -46.87 -65.86 -27.70
C ALA A 795 -46.71 -65.03 -26.42
N THR A 796 -45.47 -64.72 -26.05
CA THR A 796 -45.12 -63.95 -24.83
C THR A 796 -44.17 -62.82 -25.19
N VAL A 797 -44.55 -61.58 -24.91
CA VAL A 797 -43.68 -60.41 -25.05
C VAL A 797 -42.67 -60.41 -23.90
N THR A 798 -41.38 -60.57 -24.23
CA THR A 798 -40.28 -60.66 -23.24
C THR A 798 -39.42 -59.39 -23.18
N THR A 799 -39.55 -58.50 -24.16
CA THR A 799 -38.81 -57.25 -24.30
C THR A 799 -39.74 -56.07 -24.11
N VAL A 800 -39.49 -55.26 -23.07
CA VAL A 800 -40.20 -54.00 -22.83
C VAL A 800 -39.53 -52.90 -23.67
N PRO A 801 -40.26 -52.17 -24.52
CA PRO A 801 -39.67 -51.08 -25.31
C PRO A 801 -39.35 -49.86 -24.43
N THR A 802 -38.52 -48.98 -24.97
CA THR A 802 -38.11 -47.72 -24.33
C THR A 802 -38.35 -46.54 -25.26
N ALA A 803 -38.57 -45.37 -24.65
CA ALA A 803 -38.56 -44.06 -25.31
C ALA A 803 -37.40 -43.22 -24.76
N LEU A 804 -36.99 -42.20 -25.53
CA LEU A 804 -36.14 -41.12 -25.06
C LEU A 804 -36.96 -39.84 -24.92
N ASP A 805 -36.70 -39.13 -23.84
CA ASP A 805 -37.18 -37.79 -23.55
C ASP A 805 -36.01 -36.82 -23.34
N ASN A 806 -36.19 -35.54 -23.63
CA ASN A 806 -35.12 -34.54 -23.49
C ASN A 806 -34.83 -34.13 -22.05
N CYS A 807 -35.78 -34.26 -21.11
CA CYS A 807 -35.59 -33.88 -19.70
C CYS A 807 -35.38 -35.07 -18.76
N GLN A 808 -36.12 -36.18 -18.93
CA GLN A 808 -36.04 -37.40 -18.11
C GLN A 808 -35.09 -38.47 -18.66
N GLY A 809 -34.64 -38.36 -19.92
CA GLY A 809 -33.76 -39.35 -20.54
C GLY A 809 -34.51 -40.62 -20.98
N THR A 810 -34.11 -41.80 -20.49
CA THR A 810 -34.67 -43.09 -20.96
C THR A 810 -35.89 -43.51 -20.15
N ILE A 811 -37.06 -43.59 -20.80
CA ILE A 811 -38.33 -44.03 -20.21
C ILE A 811 -38.63 -45.47 -20.65
N THR A 812 -38.95 -46.33 -19.68
CA THR A 812 -39.38 -47.71 -19.94
C THR A 812 -40.89 -47.74 -20.14
N GLY A 813 -41.37 -48.38 -21.21
CA GLY A 813 -42.79 -48.44 -21.55
C GLY A 813 -43.62 -49.22 -20.53
N THR A 814 -44.83 -48.75 -20.28
CA THR A 814 -45.85 -49.46 -19.47
C THR A 814 -47.00 -49.91 -20.35
N THR A 815 -47.73 -50.96 -19.95
CA THR A 815 -48.95 -51.41 -20.65
C THR A 815 -49.92 -52.03 -19.66
N GLU A 816 -51.22 -51.90 -19.95
CA GLU A 816 -52.31 -52.62 -19.26
C GLU A 816 -52.72 -53.90 -20.01
N ASP A 817 -52.17 -54.13 -21.22
CA ASP A 817 -52.50 -55.30 -22.04
C ASP A 817 -51.75 -56.57 -21.55
N PRO A 818 -52.36 -57.77 -21.67
CA PRO A 818 -51.70 -59.02 -21.33
C PRO A 818 -50.40 -59.26 -22.13
N LEU A 819 -49.29 -59.54 -21.45
CA LEU A 819 -48.02 -59.85 -22.11
C LEU A 819 -47.90 -61.29 -22.63
N THR A 820 -48.91 -62.13 -22.44
CA THR A 820 -48.93 -63.54 -22.92
C THR A 820 -50.32 -63.93 -23.39
N TYR A 821 -50.41 -64.48 -24.60
CA TYR A 821 -51.66 -64.94 -25.21
C TYR A 821 -51.60 -66.43 -25.57
N HIS A 822 -52.63 -67.18 -25.16
CA HIS A 822 -52.80 -68.61 -25.41
C HIS A 822 -53.88 -68.94 -26.46
N THR A 823 -54.48 -67.92 -27.09
CA THR A 823 -55.60 -68.06 -28.03
C THR A 823 -55.16 -67.69 -29.44
N GLN A 824 -55.53 -68.52 -30.43
CA GLN A 824 -55.18 -68.31 -31.84
C GLN A 824 -55.80 -67.01 -32.37
N GLY A 825 -54.96 -66.13 -32.92
CA GLY A 825 -55.36 -64.84 -33.49
C GLY A 825 -54.19 -63.86 -33.51
N THR A 826 -54.43 -62.66 -34.06
CA THR A 826 -53.54 -61.51 -33.92
C THR A 826 -54.02 -60.68 -32.73
N HIS A 827 -53.13 -60.41 -31.78
CA HIS A 827 -53.38 -59.53 -30.63
C HIS A 827 -52.41 -58.36 -30.71
N THR A 828 -52.82 -57.17 -30.25
CA THR A 828 -52.02 -55.94 -30.23
C THR A 828 -51.78 -55.54 -28.78
N VAL A 829 -50.55 -55.17 -28.44
CA VAL A 829 -50.16 -54.66 -27.11
C VAL A 829 -49.81 -53.19 -27.27
N THR A 830 -50.49 -52.31 -26.53
CA THR A 830 -50.25 -50.87 -26.60
C THR A 830 -49.36 -50.43 -25.44
N TRP A 831 -48.15 -50.01 -25.76
CA TRP A 831 -47.21 -49.41 -24.81
C TRP A 831 -47.45 -47.92 -24.68
N LYS A 832 -47.52 -47.43 -23.44
CA LYS A 832 -47.55 -46.02 -23.07
C LYS A 832 -46.19 -45.62 -22.48
N PHE A 833 -45.69 -44.47 -22.91
CA PHE A 833 -44.52 -43.80 -22.33
C PHE A 833 -45.00 -42.49 -21.69
N ASP A 834 -44.63 -42.28 -20.43
CA ASP A 834 -45.09 -41.20 -19.57
C ASP A 834 -43.84 -40.65 -18.84
N ASP A 835 -43.60 -39.34 -18.96
CA ASP A 835 -42.42 -38.66 -18.39
C ASP A 835 -42.61 -38.24 -16.91
N GLY A 836 -43.84 -38.35 -16.39
CA GLY A 836 -44.21 -37.79 -15.09
C GLY A 836 -44.39 -36.27 -15.05
N ASN A 837 -44.03 -35.55 -16.12
CA ASN A 837 -44.24 -34.10 -16.31
C ASN A 837 -45.57 -33.81 -17.04
N GLY A 838 -46.23 -34.83 -17.58
CA GLY A 838 -47.56 -34.76 -18.19
C GLY A 838 -47.59 -35.05 -19.68
N ASN A 839 -46.44 -35.24 -20.34
CA ASN A 839 -46.38 -35.57 -21.75
C ASN A 839 -46.33 -37.08 -21.94
N THR A 840 -47.12 -37.59 -22.90
CA THR A 840 -47.20 -39.03 -23.14
C THR A 840 -47.18 -39.36 -24.63
N SER A 841 -46.60 -40.52 -24.96
CA SER A 841 -46.68 -41.13 -26.28
C SER A 841 -47.12 -42.59 -26.19
N GLN A 842 -47.46 -43.19 -27.33
CA GLN A 842 -47.86 -44.58 -27.42
C GLN A 842 -47.23 -45.26 -28.65
N GLN A 843 -46.98 -46.57 -28.53
CA GLN A 843 -46.52 -47.42 -29.63
C GLN A 843 -47.15 -48.82 -29.51
N THR A 844 -47.38 -49.46 -30.64
CA THR A 844 -47.94 -50.82 -30.80
C THR A 844 -46.97 -51.70 -31.58
#